data_AF-A0A5N5T8B8-F1
#
_entry.id   AF-A0A5N5T8B8-F1
#
_cell.length_a   1.000
_cell.length_b   1.000
_cell.length_c   1.000
_cell.angle_alpha   90.00
_cell.angle_beta   90.00
_cell.angle_gamma   90.00
#
_symmetry.space_group_name_H-M   'P 1'
#
loop_
_entity.id
_entity.type
_entity.pdbx_description
1 polymer ?
#
loop_
_entity_poly.entity_id
_entity_poly.type
_entity_poly.pdbx_seq_one_letter_code
_entity_poly.pdbx_strand_id
1 'polypeptide(L)'
;MIESLHNLEKAAKHFTQEDINFGLISYLHSGKPDTQIILKVSDGVSDTPNMILRVAAFELKVLLINNTGLNLAHKTWSFITPTNLSCNSNAANQNIEIKFQITDLARYGSVQRLRSNNKWQAVNQFTNRQLEKGKIRYEHTSKQPQVDEFKFKIYAGEQEFPIIYTFRITFVSLSVEVVNNAELLIDQIQESFISEGFLRSITKPSQTSPENIIYTIISTPHYGSIFLSSGDLLHHNRLRVSSNFTQEDIAKGRIKYKLHHKTYSQFHDTFEFIVSSKGQSSKIQIFNIRYKPPPFDAMVRMKDIDVEEGGKHRITEKYLKIERKGIDRLIYNITLPPHNGHLTLSKGMSSNAPGISIQQFTSEEVYSGLVSYQHDGTETTEDSFYFVAYSSNPDVDFQYVGLMNVNIILKNDNPPLRILEKVLNVVTNGERIITSKDLTYIDPDVNTPPYKIIYSRRKISNGDFYHINDRSQPIYSFTQDDINKKTILFHHDGPIYSKAHITVSDGKLSTSGVLEIVASDPFVEVFNNSGIVIPRNGYSTITNHNLSVETNLNAWGNSVMYQIIRGPQYGYIKVQGKSGVKHFTEFDLENNDLEYFHNGDMESTDEFRFKVSIGEIATDGIFEIKIYPESYWEPLLVVANITAEVEENSEYVLEQSVFNIMHPSISPKDIVYHVKTKPKYGKLQIDSKQRPASDDEYDLITHMEYDEFGVAVEDFSSFNHEVSLINWNERVRIKLREG
;
A
#
# COMPACT_ATOMS: atom_id res chain seq x y z
N MET A 1 10.93 52.23 40.89
CA MET A 1 11.74 52.56 42.06
C MET A 1 12.95 51.64 42.05
N ILE A 2 14.14 52.09 42.47
CA ILE A 2 15.26 51.16 42.75
C ILE A 2 15.12 50.75 44.22
N GLU A 3 15.21 49.47 44.50
CA GLU A 3 15.08 48.88 45.84
C GLU A 3 16.29 48.00 46.16
N SER A 4 16.60 47.85 47.45
CA SER A 4 17.58 46.89 47.94
C SER A 4 16.86 45.64 48.40
N LEU A 5 17.38 44.46 48.05
CA LEU A 5 16.85 43.16 48.50
C LEU A 5 16.87 42.97 50.02
N HIS A 6 17.62 43.81 50.76
CA HIS A 6 17.58 43.85 52.23
C HIS A 6 16.43 44.70 52.81
N ASN A 7 15.72 45.50 52.00
CA ASN A 7 14.63 46.37 52.49
C ASN A 7 13.61 46.69 51.36
N LEU A 8 12.82 45.68 50.98
CA LEU A 8 11.92 45.68 49.81
C LEU A 8 10.76 46.70 49.84
N GLU A 9 10.64 47.55 50.87
CA GLU A 9 9.62 48.60 50.96
C GLU A 9 10.21 50.02 50.88
N LYS A 10 11.52 50.17 50.61
CA LYS A 10 12.19 51.48 50.60
C LYS A 10 13.08 51.69 49.38
N ALA A 11 12.86 52.83 48.73
CA ALA A 11 13.71 53.35 47.66
C ALA A 11 15.19 53.43 48.10
N ALA A 12 16.06 52.67 47.43
CA ALA A 12 17.50 52.78 47.59
C ALA A 12 17.97 54.11 47.00
N LYS A 13 18.36 55.05 47.88
CA LYS A 13 18.93 56.36 47.48
C LYS A 13 20.42 56.26 47.14
N HIS A 14 21.10 55.27 47.69
CA HIS A 14 22.50 54.95 47.49
C HIS A 14 22.64 53.42 47.47
N PHE A 15 23.58 52.92 46.68
CA PHE A 15 24.00 51.52 46.60
C PHE A 15 25.45 51.49 46.11
N THR A 16 26.15 50.39 46.34
CA THR A 16 27.55 50.20 45.93
C THR A 16 27.67 49.38 44.63
N GLN A 17 28.86 49.34 44.04
CA GLN A 17 29.16 48.40 42.96
C GLN A 17 29.17 46.94 43.46
N GLU A 18 29.45 46.71 44.75
CA GLU A 18 29.40 45.39 45.37
C GLU A 18 27.95 44.86 45.43
N ASP A 19 26.98 45.71 45.78
CA ASP A 19 25.55 45.38 45.73
C ASP A 19 25.10 44.98 44.32
N ILE A 20 25.60 45.66 43.28
CA ILE A 20 25.34 45.29 41.88
C ILE A 20 26.00 43.95 41.53
N ASN A 21 27.27 43.75 41.91
CA ASN A 21 28.02 42.53 41.61
C ASN A 21 27.40 41.28 42.25
N PHE A 22 26.78 41.41 43.43
CA PHE A 22 26.03 40.35 44.09
C PHE A 22 24.54 40.28 43.69
N GLY A 23 24.07 41.16 42.81
CA GLY A 23 22.67 41.17 42.33
C GLY A 23 21.64 41.60 43.38
N LEU A 24 22.05 42.38 44.39
CA LEU A 24 21.23 42.79 45.54
C LEU A 24 20.33 44.01 45.26
N ILE A 25 20.39 44.57 44.05
CA ILE A 25 19.65 45.76 43.62
C ILE A 25 18.62 45.38 42.54
N SER A 26 17.36 45.73 42.77
CA SER A 26 16.26 45.55 41.82
C SER A 26 15.67 46.89 41.37
N TYR A 27 14.98 46.89 40.23
CA TYR A 27 14.18 48.02 39.78
C TYR A 27 12.72 47.58 39.55
N LEU A 28 11.83 48.09 40.38
CA LEU A 28 10.38 47.89 40.27
C LEU A 28 9.78 48.97 39.35
N HIS A 29 9.22 48.58 38.20
CA HIS A 29 8.57 49.53 37.29
C HIS A 29 7.07 49.69 37.61
N SER A 30 6.58 50.94 37.60
CA SER A 30 5.19 51.27 37.94
C SER A 30 4.69 52.56 37.25
N GLY A 31 5.24 52.90 36.08
CA GLY A 31 5.04 54.21 35.44
C GLY A 31 4.80 54.15 33.93
N LYS A 32 5.26 55.20 33.22
CA LYS A 32 5.25 55.26 31.76
C LYS A 32 6.35 54.35 31.19
N PRO A 33 6.15 53.75 30.00
CA PRO A 33 7.08 52.76 29.44
C PRO A 33 8.52 53.27 29.36
N ASP A 34 8.74 54.45 28.80
CA ASP A 34 10.07 55.08 28.76
C ASP A 34 10.33 55.93 30.02
N THR A 35 11.35 55.54 30.78
CA THR A 35 11.88 56.30 31.91
C THR A 35 13.40 56.42 31.87
N GLN A 36 13.93 57.43 32.56
CA GLN A 36 15.37 57.66 32.69
C GLN A 36 15.72 57.77 34.16
N ILE A 37 16.71 56.98 34.59
CA ILE A 37 17.29 57.04 35.92
C ILE A 37 18.61 57.79 35.79
N ILE A 38 18.71 58.93 36.47
CA ILE A 38 19.96 59.70 36.56
C ILE A 38 20.75 59.13 37.73
N LEU A 39 21.91 58.56 37.42
CA LEU A 39 22.87 58.01 38.37
C LEU A 39 24.09 58.93 38.46
N LYS A 40 24.66 59.03 39.66
CA LYS A 40 25.93 59.72 39.90
C LYS A 40 26.80 58.80 40.73
N VAL A 41 28.01 58.52 40.28
CA VAL A 41 28.95 57.64 40.98
C VAL A 41 29.96 58.52 41.71
N SER A 42 30.37 58.09 42.90
CA SER A 42 31.36 58.76 43.74
C SER A 42 32.21 57.72 44.44
N ASP A 43 33.51 57.97 44.54
CA ASP A 43 34.43 57.21 45.40
C ASP A 43 34.57 57.83 46.81
N GLY A 44 33.83 58.92 47.09
CA GLY A 44 33.92 59.71 48.32
C GLY A 44 34.95 60.84 48.28
N VAL A 45 35.74 60.95 47.21
CA VAL A 45 36.75 61.99 46.97
C VAL A 45 36.45 62.76 45.67
N SER A 46 35.93 62.08 44.65
CA SER A 46 35.60 62.60 43.33
C SER A 46 34.25 62.08 42.84
N ASP A 47 33.54 62.92 42.09
CA ASP A 47 32.17 62.70 41.63
C ASP A 47 32.12 62.63 40.09
N THR A 48 31.47 61.61 39.53
CA THR A 48 31.25 61.54 38.07
C THR A 48 30.25 62.58 37.59
N PRO A 49 30.27 62.94 36.29
CA PRO A 49 29.10 63.49 35.62
C PRO A 49 27.86 62.60 35.79
N ASN A 50 26.68 63.20 35.63
CA ASN A 50 25.41 62.48 35.67
C ASN A 50 25.30 61.49 34.51
N MET A 51 25.23 60.19 34.80
CA MET A 51 25.02 59.12 33.84
C MET A 51 23.54 58.77 33.74
N ILE A 52 23.02 58.54 32.53
CA ILE A 52 21.61 58.25 32.30
C ILE A 52 21.41 56.78 31.95
N LEU A 53 20.86 56.01 32.89
CA LEU A 53 20.34 54.67 32.64
C LEU A 53 18.92 54.80 32.08
N ARG A 54 18.72 54.44 30.80
CA ARG A 54 17.39 54.38 30.18
C ARG A 54 16.72 53.06 30.54
N VAL A 55 15.44 53.12 30.91
CA VAL A 55 14.62 51.93 31.17
C VAL A 55 13.36 52.03 30.32
N ALA A 56 13.24 51.12 29.36
CA ALA A 56 12.04 50.93 28.54
C ALA A 56 11.29 49.69 29.05
N ALA A 57 10.14 49.90 29.67
CA ALA A 57 9.24 48.82 30.05
C ALA A 57 8.33 48.44 28.87
N PHE A 58 8.08 47.14 28.73
CA PHE A 58 7.28 46.56 27.65
C PHE A 58 6.15 45.70 28.24
N GLU A 59 5.07 45.54 27.47
CA GLU A 59 3.97 44.65 27.82
C GLU A 59 4.46 43.19 27.81
N LEU A 60 4.33 42.47 28.94
CA LEU A 60 4.71 41.07 29.04
C LEU A 60 3.78 40.20 28.19
N LYS A 61 4.35 39.53 27.18
CA LYS A 61 3.65 38.65 26.25
C LYS A 61 4.20 37.24 26.36
N VAL A 62 3.30 36.29 26.57
CA VAL A 62 3.60 34.86 26.57
C VAL A 62 2.83 34.21 25.42
N LEU A 63 3.55 33.48 24.57
CA LEU A 63 2.99 32.75 23.44
C LEU A 63 3.14 31.26 23.69
N LEU A 64 2.04 30.52 23.52
CA LEU A 64 2.05 29.06 23.45
C LEU A 64 2.66 28.66 22.10
N ILE A 65 3.75 27.90 22.12
CA ILE A 65 4.50 27.49 20.93
C ILE A 65 4.09 26.08 20.51
N ASN A 66 4.22 25.12 21.43
CA ASN A 66 3.77 23.74 21.22
C ASN A 66 2.53 23.45 22.07
N ASN A 67 1.54 22.81 21.45
CA ASN A 67 0.39 22.17 22.11
C ASN A 67 -0.08 20.97 21.26
N THR A 68 0.82 20.04 20.97
CA THR A 68 0.56 18.91 20.06
C THR A 68 -0.28 17.79 20.71
N GLY A 69 -0.62 17.93 22.00
CA GLY A 69 -1.19 16.84 22.79
C GLY A 69 -0.20 15.69 23.04
N LEU A 70 -0.76 14.53 23.39
CA LEU A 70 -0.02 13.32 23.77
C LEU A 70 -0.71 12.06 23.23
N ASN A 71 0.03 11.22 22.50
CA ASN A 71 -0.44 9.90 22.08
C ASN A 71 0.00 8.84 23.12
N LEU A 72 -0.92 7.97 23.54
CA LEU A 72 -0.72 7.08 24.68
C LEU A 72 -1.44 5.73 24.54
N ALA A 73 -0.83 4.63 24.97
CA ALA A 73 -1.52 3.34 25.04
C ALA A 73 -2.38 3.22 26.32
N HIS A 74 -3.55 2.57 26.24
CA HIS A 74 -4.41 2.36 27.43
C HIS A 74 -3.64 1.68 28.58
N LYS A 75 -3.95 2.10 29.81
CA LYS A 75 -3.29 1.64 31.05
C LYS A 75 -1.76 1.87 31.07
N THR A 76 -1.25 2.86 30.33
CA THR A 76 0.15 3.31 30.40
C THR A 76 0.26 4.78 30.83
N TRP A 77 1.49 5.27 30.92
CA TRP A 77 1.82 6.67 31.20
C TRP A 77 2.88 7.15 30.21
N SER A 78 2.93 8.46 29.95
CA SER A 78 3.98 9.08 29.15
C SER A 78 4.28 10.51 29.64
N PHE A 79 5.49 10.99 29.39
CA PHE A 79 5.93 12.32 29.80
C PHE A 79 5.23 13.42 28.98
N ILE A 80 4.93 14.54 29.62
CA ILE A 80 4.61 15.78 28.90
C ILE A 80 5.91 16.57 28.81
N THR A 81 6.42 16.74 27.59
CA THR A 81 7.73 17.34 27.32
C THR A 81 7.61 18.65 26.54
N PRO A 82 8.69 19.45 26.38
CA PRO A 82 8.65 20.68 25.60
C PRO A 82 8.26 20.52 24.12
N THR A 83 8.29 19.32 23.54
CA THR A 83 7.73 19.08 22.18
C THR A 83 6.21 18.98 22.20
N ASN A 84 5.62 18.48 23.30
CA ASN A 84 4.17 18.38 23.48
C ASN A 84 3.56 19.72 23.90
N LEU A 85 4.20 20.41 24.85
CA LEU A 85 3.71 21.61 25.50
C LEU A 85 4.87 22.56 25.82
N SER A 86 4.88 23.76 25.25
CA SER A 86 5.90 24.77 25.56
C SER A 86 5.44 26.20 25.29
N CYS A 87 5.95 27.14 26.09
CA CYS A 87 5.66 28.56 25.94
C CYS A 87 6.96 29.37 25.81
N ASN A 88 6.90 30.50 25.11
CA ASN A 88 7.97 31.49 25.05
C ASN A 88 7.45 32.85 25.55
N SER A 89 8.33 33.71 26.07
CA SER A 89 7.97 35.06 26.51
C SER A 89 8.94 36.10 25.97
N ASN A 90 8.47 37.34 25.78
CA ASN A 90 9.34 38.47 25.42
C ASN A 90 10.24 38.96 26.58
N ALA A 91 10.20 38.31 27.73
CA ALA A 91 10.97 38.63 28.94
C ALA A 91 11.99 37.54 29.34
N ALA A 92 12.50 36.75 28.38
CA ALA A 92 13.39 35.61 28.65
C ALA A 92 14.58 35.94 29.59
N ASN A 93 15.17 37.13 29.47
CA ASN A 93 16.30 37.58 30.29
C ASN A 93 15.94 37.93 31.75
N GLN A 94 14.64 37.94 32.11
CA GLN A 94 14.14 38.26 33.44
C GLN A 94 13.86 37.02 34.31
N ASN A 95 14.12 35.80 33.79
CA ASN A 95 14.01 34.53 34.53
C ASN A 95 12.62 34.31 35.20
N ILE A 96 11.56 34.82 34.57
CA ILE A 96 10.17 34.69 35.04
C ILE A 96 9.72 33.22 34.91
N GLU A 97 9.27 32.59 35.99
CA GLU A 97 8.75 31.23 35.91
C GLU A 97 7.37 31.21 35.24
N ILE A 98 7.28 30.56 34.08
CA ILE A 98 6.02 30.28 33.38
C ILE A 98 5.36 29.05 34.01
N LYS A 99 4.14 29.25 34.51
CA LYS A 99 3.33 28.28 35.23
C LYS A 99 2.07 27.92 34.42
N PHE A 100 1.82 26.63 34.30
CA PHE A 100 0.60 26.05 33.75
C PHE A 100 -0.33 25.70 34.91
N GLN A 101 -1.53 26.28 34.92
CA GLN A 101 -2.55 26.08 35.94
C GLN A 101 -3.73 25.34 35.31
N ILE A 102 -3.94 24.08 35.68
CA ILE A 102 -5.06 23.28 35.20
C ILE A 102 -6.36 23.83 35.82
N THR A 103 -7.35 24.10 34.97
CA THR A 103 -8.71 24.53 35.33
C THR A 103 -9.67 23.35 35.32
N ASP A 104 -9.60 22.54 34.26
CA ASP A 104 -10.47 21.39 34.03
C ASP A 104 -9.62 20.13 34.10
N LEU A 105 -9.93 19.23 35.02
CA LEU A 105 -9.20 17.97 35.19
C LEU A 105 -9.57 16.93 34.12
N ALA A 106 -8.57 16.14 33.75
CA ALA A 106 -8.73 14.95 32.92
C ALA A 106 -9.73 13.94 33.52
N ARG A 107 -10.52 13.28 32.66
CA ARG A 107 -11.62 12.38 33.05
C ARG A 107 -11.19 10.92 33.24
N TYR A 108 -10.09 10.50 32.62
CA TYR A 108 -9.67 9.10 32.51
C TYR A 108 -8.21 8.85 32.95
N GLY A 109 -7.51 9.90 33.37
CA GLY A 109 -6.16 9.85 33.89
C GLY A 109 -5.83 11.05 34.77
N SER A 110 -4.54 11.25 35.06
CA SER A 110 -4.07 12.37 35.88
C SER A 110 -2.75 12.92 35.37
N VAL A 111 -2.62 14.26 35.36
CA VAL A 111 -1.32 14.93 35.23
C VAL A 111 -0.60 14.83 36.57
N GLN A 112 0.62 14.31 36.55
CA GLN A 112 1.41 14.00 37.74
C GLN A 112 2.80 14.61 37.67
N ARG A 113 3.32 14.99 38.84
CA ARG A 113 4.66 15.54 39.03
C ARG A 113 5.53 14.61 39.87
N LEU A 114 6.79 14.46 39.47
CA LEU A 114 7.82 13.77 40.26
C LEU A 114 8.27 14.65 41.43
N ARG A 115 8.08 14.17 42.66
CA ARG A 115 8.49 14.83 43.90
C ARG A 115 9.92 14.42 44.30
N SER A 116 10.53 15.14 45.24
CA SER A 116 11.91 14.93 45.71
C SER A 116 12.16 13.57 46.41
N ASN A 117 11.10 12.84 46.74
CA ASN A 117 11.12 11.49 47.30
C ASN A 117 10.97 10.39 46.21
N ASN A 118 11.20 10.75 44.93
CA ASN A 118 11.01 9.92 43.74
C ASN A 118 9.60 9.32 43.56
N LYS A 119 8.58 9.82 44.26
CA LYS A 119 7.19 9.44 44.03
C LYS A 119 6.49 10.41 43.07
N TRP A 120 5.66 9.86 42.20
CA TRP A 120 4.73 10.62 41.38
C TRP A 120 3.48 10.98 42.19
N GLN A 121 2.96 12.19 41.98
CA GLN A 121 1.75 12.68 42.63
C GLN A 121 0.93 13.52 41.63
N ALA A 122 -0.38 13.34 41.60
CA ALA A 122 -1.28 14.20 40.83
C ALA A 122 -1.11 15.68 41.21
N VAL A 123 -1.17 16.58 40.22
CA VAL A 123 -1.05 18.03 40.39
C VAL A 123 -2.03 18.77 39.49
N ASN A 124 -2.57 19.89 39.99
CA ASN A 124 -3.31 20.88 39.21
C ASN A 124 -2.41 22.01 38.67
N GLN A 125 -1.11 21.99 38.94
CA GLN A 125 -0.17 23.03 38.51
C GLN A 125 1.25 22.50 38.30
N PHE A 126 1.91 22.97 37.23
CA PHE A 126 3.30 22.68 36.89
C PHE A 126 3.94 23.87 36.18
N THR A 127 5.24 23.83 35.88
CA THR A 127 5.97 24.97 35.27
C THR A 127 6.85 24.50 34.10
N ASN A 128 7.21 25.39 33.18
CA ASN A 128 7.97 25.02 31.97
C ASN A 128 9.29 24.31 32.31
N ARG A 129 9.98 24.80 33.36
CA ARG A 129 11.19 24.21 33.94
C ARG A 129 11.02 22.81 34.55
N GLN A 130 9.79 22.33 34.70
CA GLN A 130 9.47 20.97 35.14
C GLN A 130 9.19 20.05 33.94
N LEU A 131 8.66 20.58 32.83
CA LEU A 131 8.56 19.88 31.53
C LEU A 131 9.97 19.61 30.96
N GLU A 132 10.81 20.65 30.91
CA GLU A 132 12.23 20.59 30.49
C GLU A 132 13.03 19.52 31.23
N LYS A 133 12.71 19.28 32.51
CA LYS A 133 13.40 18.31 33.38
C LYS A 133 12.73 16.93 33.42
N GLY A 134 11.79 16.66 32.52
CA GLY A 134 11.06 15.38 32.45
C GLY A 134 10.26 15.05 33.71
N LYS A 135 9.90 16.05 34.54
CA LYS A 135 9.29 15.83 35.85
C LYS A 135 7.76 15.82 35.83
N ILE A 136 7.14 15.90 34.64
CA ILE A 136 5.70 15.86 34.44
C ILE A 136 5.34 14.70 33.51
N ARG A 137 4.35 13.90 33.91
CA ARG A 137 3.75 12.83 33.09
C ARG A 137 2.23 12.90 33.14
N TYR A 138 1.57 12.35 32.14
CA TYR A 138 0.17 11.95 32.26
C TYR A 138 0.13 10.43 32.46
N GLU A 139 -0.63 9.97 33.44
CA GLU A 139 -0.89 8.55 33.71
C GLU A 139 -2.38 8.27 33.56
N HIS A 140 -2.72 7.33 32.67
CA HIS A 140 -4.09 6.88 32.45
C HIS A 140 -4.48 5.84 33.51
N THR A 141 -5.62 6.02 34.18
CA THR A 141 -5.95 5.28 35.40
C THR A 141 -7.14 4.33 35.29
N SER A 142 -8.15 4.59 34.44
CA SER A 142 -9.23 3.63 34.17
C SER A 142 -10.12 3.98 32.96
N LYS A 143 -10.84 2.96 32.45
CA LYS A 143 -11.70 2.92 31.24
C LYS A 143 -10.89 2.88 29.92
N GLN A 144 -11.54 2.65 28.78
CA GLN A 144 -10.92 2.71 27.44
C GLN A 144 -11.56 3.84 26.61
N PRO A 145 -11.26 5.11 26.91
CA PRO A 145 -11.66 6.22 26.05
C PRO A 145 -10.81 6.27 24.78
N GLN A 146 -11.31 6.85 23.69
CA GLN A 146 -10.48 7.22 22.53
C GLN A 146 -9.69 8.52 22.77
N VAL A 147 -10.23 9.43 23.59
CA VAL A 147 -9.65 10.74 23.91
C VAL A 147 -9.91 11.09 25.38
N ASP A 148 -8.94 11.74 26.02
CA ASP A 148 -9.10 12.49 27.27
C ASP A 148 -8.52 13.90 27.09
N GLU A 149 -8.91 14.86 27.92
CA GLU A 149 -8.40 16.24 27.83
C GLU A 149 -8.31 16.90 29.20
N PHE A 150 -7.37 17.82 29.38
CA PHE A 150 -7.39 18.78 30.49
C PHE A 150 -7.27 20.20 29.94
N LYS A 151 -7.89 21.17 30.61
CA LYS A 151 -7.78 22.59 30.23
C LYS A 151 -6.90 23.34 31.21
N PHE A 152 -6.15 24.32 30.72
CA PHE A 152 -5.20 25.09 31.52
C PHE A 152 -5.15 26.56 31.13
N LYS A 153 -4.78 27.41 32.10
CA LYS A 153 -4.34 28.80 31.89
C LYS A 153 -2.83 28.91 32.07
N ILE A 154 -2.26 29.97 31.50
CA ILE A 154 -0.85 30.31 31.62
C ILE A 154 -0.71 31.49 32.59
N TYR A 155 0.26 31.40 33.50
CA TYR A 155 0.71 32.47 34.37
C TYR A 155 2.21 32.70 34.17
N ALA A 156 2.67 33.95 34.27
CA ALA A 156 4.09 34.28 34.28
C ALA A 156 4.39 35.17 35.48
N GLY A 157 5.05 34.60 36.50
CA GLY A 157 4.98 35.16 37.85
C GLY A 157 3.51 35.25 38.31
N GLU A 158 3.11 36.42 38.83
CA GLU A 158 1.75 36.69 39.29
C GLU A 158 0.78 37.11 38.16
N GLN A 159 1.25 37.34 36.92
CA GLN A 159 0.37 37.77 35.83
C GLN A 159 -0.37 36.58 35.21
N GLU A 160 -1.70 36.61 35.27
CA GLU A 160 -2.59 35.69 34.56
C GLU A 160 -2.75 36.09 33.07
N PHE A 161 -2.74 35.11 32.17
CA PHE A 161 -3.14 35.28 30.79
C PHE A 161 -4.56 34.68 30.59
N PRO A 162 -5.51 35.43 29.99
CA PRO A 162 -6.94 35.10 30.06
C PRO A 162 -7.35 33.88 29.22
N ILE A 163 -6.52 33.47 28.25
CA ILE A 163 -6.82 32.38 27.32
C ILE A 163 -6.74 31.04 28.06
N ILE A 164 -7.83 30.26 27.96
CA ILE A 164 -7.88 28.86 28.38
C ILE A 164 -7.51 28.00 27.18
N TYR A 165 -6.55 27.09 27.36
CA TYR A 165 -6.08 26.16 26.35
C TYR A 165 -6.47 24.73 26.73
N THR A 166 -6.81 23.91 25.74
CA THR A 166 -7.05 22.46 25.92
C THR A 166 -5.79 21.69 25.54
N PHE A 167 -5.35 20.76 26.40
CA PHE A 167 -4.34 19.76 26.08
C PHE A 167 -5.03 18.40 25.88
N ARG A 168 -4.92 17.84 24.67
CA ARG A 168 -5.57 16.58 24.27
C ARG A 168 -4.65 15.38 24.48
N ILE A 169 -5.19 14.30 25.04
CA ILE A 169 -4.57 12.97 25.09
C ILE A 169 -5.36 12.06 24.16
N THR A 170 -4.73 11.53 23.12
CA THR A 170 -5.34 10.56 22.20
C THR A 170 -4.85 9.17 22.55
N PHE A 171 -5.78 8.22 22.69
CA PHE A 171 -5.43 6.84 23.00
C PHE A 171 -5.25 6.03 21.73
N VAL A 172 -4.18 5.25 21.68
CA VAL A 172 -3.79 4.44 20.52
C VAL A 172 -3.51 3.01 20.96
N SER A 173 -3.85 2.04 20.11
CA SER A 173 -3.46 0.64 20.32
C SER A 173 -1.93 0.50 20.30
N LEU A 174 -1.42 -0.52 20.99
CA LEU A 174 0.01 -0.83 21.00
C LEU A 174 0.39 -1.51 19.67
N SER A 175 1.00 -0.77 18.74
CA SER A 175 1.52 -1.39 17.51
C SER A 175 2.80 -2.17 17.80
N VAL A 176 2.96 -3.31 17.13
CA VAL A 176 4.21 -4.10 17.09
C VAL A 176 4.84 -3.90 15.72
N GLU A 177 6.03 -3.32 15.69
CA GLU A 177 6.73 -2.96 14.45
C GLU A 177 8.06 -3.68 14.35
N VAL A 178 8.31 -4.32 13.22
CA VAL A 178 9.61 -4.89 12.86
C VAL A 178 10.43 -3.77 12.21
N VAL A 179 11.34 -3.18 12.99
CA VAL A 179 12.16 -2.01 12.59
C VAL A 179 13.50 -2.40 11.95
N ASN A 180 13.86 -3.68 11.98
CA ASN A 180 14.95 -4.23 11.20
C ASN A 180 14.60 -5.67 10.76
N ASN A 181 14.76 -5.95 9.46
CA ASN A 181 14.56 -7.27 8.85
C ASN A 181 15.49 -7.38 7.63
N ALA A 182 16.80 -7.45 7.89
CA ALA A 182 17.86 -7.47 6.89
C ALA A 182 18.25 -8.90 6.48
N GLU A 183 18.64 -9.08 5.21
CA GLU A 183 19.05 -10.39 4.68
C GLU A 183 20.28 -10.96 5.40
N LEU A 184 20.19 -12.23 5.80
CA LEU A 184 21.33 -12.98 6.36
C LEU A 184 22.17 -13.59 5.23
N LEU A 185 23.30 -12.95 4.91
CA LEU A 185 24.33 -13.54 4.04
C LEU A 185 25.12 -14.61 4.81
N ILE A 186 25.21 -15.81 4.22
CA ILE A 186 25.99 -16.94 4.71
C ILE A 186 27.06 -17.26 3.67
N ASP A 187 28.23 -16.65 3.83
CA ASP A 187 29.38 -16.83 2.93
C ASP A 187 30.28 -17.96 3.45
N GLN A 188 30.31 -19.09 2.74
CA GLN A 188 31.23 -20.22 2.93
C GLN A 188 31.15 -21.00 4.26
N ILE A 189 30.31 -20.59 5.20
CA ILE A 189 30.05 -21.24 6.49
C ILE A 189 28.72 -22.04 6.48
N GLN A 190 28.52 -22.97 7.43
CA GLN A 190 27.31 -23.80 7.51
C GLN A 190 26.26 -23.33 8.53
N GLU A 191 26.60 -22.39 9.41
CA GLU A 191 25.67 -21.78 10.36
C GLU A 191 26.06 -20.31 10.63
N SER A 192 25.07 -19.47 10.95
CA SER A 192 25.26 -18.06 11.28
C SER A 192 24.18 -17.57 12.25
N PHE A 193 24.51 -16.60 13.10
CA PHE A 193 23.65 -16.08 14.16
C PHE A 193 22.78 -14.92 13.66
N ILE A 194 21.50 -14.94 14.03
CA ILE A 194 20.55 -13.84 13.79
C ILE A 194 20.59 -12.94 15.03
N SER A 195 21.18 -11.76 14.87
CA SER A 195 21.31 -10.71 15.90
C SER A 195 20.40 -9.52 15.60
N GLU A 196 20.36 -8.52 16.50
CA GLU A 196 19.57 -7.29 16.29
C GLU A 196 19.99 -6.48 15.05
N GLY A 197 21.21 -6.72 14.54
CA GLY A 197 21.69 -6.17 13.27
C GLY A 197 20.99 -6.75 12.03
N PHE A 198 20.33 -7.90 12.17
CA PHE A 198 19.47 -8.49 11.13
C PHE A 198 17.98 -8.38 11.48
N LEU A 199 17.58 -8.72 12.71
CA LEU A 199 16.17 -8.81 13.10
C LEU A 199 15.88 -8.05 14.39
N ARG A 200 15.03 -7.02 14.33
CA ARG A 200 14.66 -6.23 15.52
C ARG A 200 13.24 -5.70 15.42
N SER A 201 12.49 -5.86 16.52
CA SER A 201 11.15 -5.34 16.68
C SER A 201 11.02 -4.50 17.94
N ILE A 202 10.11 -3.54 17.90
CA ILE A 202 9.76 -2.66 19.02
C ILE A 202 8.24 -2.48 19.08
N THR A 203 7.76 -1.82 20.13
CA THR A 203 6.35 -1.40 20.22
C THR A 203 6.23 0.12 20.31
N LYS A 204 5.18 0.67 19.69
CA LYS A 204 4.83 2.10 19.78
C LYS A 204 3.42 2.31 20.37
N PRO A 205 3.14 3.47 20.98
CA PRO A 205 4.09 4.53 21.34
C PRO A 205 5.00 4.14 22.52
N SER A 206 4.57 3.18 23.35
CA SER A 206 5.29 2.75 24.55
C SER A 206 6.12 1.49 24.28
N GLN A 207 7.42 1.53 24.58
CA GLN A 207 8.30 0.36 24.50
C GLN A 207 7.91 -0.71 25.53
N THR A 208 7.84 -1.98 25.12
CA THR A 208 7.76 -3.13 26.01
C THR A 208 9.15 -3.73 26.29
N SER A 209 9.25 -4.55 27.33
CA SER A 209 10.48 -5.29 27.62
C SER A 209 10.73 -6.34 26.51
N PRO A 210 11.99 -6.53 26.03
CA PRO A 210 12.30 -7.48 24.95
C PRO A 210 11.81 -8.92 25.17
N GLU A 211 11.70 -9.36 26.43
CA GLU A 211 11.16 -10.68 26.81
C GLU A 211 9.65 -10.84 26.46
N ASN A 212 8.92 -9.73 26.29
CA ASN A 212 7.49 -9.68 25.98
C ASN A 212 7.21 -9.44 24.49
N ILE A 213 8.25 -9.34 23.65
CA ILE A 213 8.14 -9.22 22.20
C ILE A 213 8.47 -10.59 21.61
N ILE A 214 7.43 -11.34 21.24
CA ILE A 214 7.50 -12.77 20.89
C ILE A 214 7.36 -12.95 19.38
N TYR A 215 8.39 -13.51 18.77
CA TYR A 215 8.42 -13.99 17.40
C TYR A 215 7.87 -15.41 17.34
N THR A 216 6.86 -15.64 16.50
CA THR A 216 6.27 -16.96 16.23
C THR A 216 6.53 -17.34 14.78
N ILE A 217 7.13 -18.52 14.56
CA ILE A 217 7.42 -19.03 13.21
C ILE A 217 6.13 -19.53 12.54
N ILE A 218 5.88 -19.08 11.31
CA ILE A 218 4.75 -19.50 10.46
C ILE A 218 5.20 -20.56 9.45
N SER A 219 6.35 -20.37 8.79
CA SER A 219 6.96 -21.35 7.88
C SER A 219 8.44 -21.54 8.22
N THR A 220 9.00 -22.71 7.94
CA THR A 220 10.42 -23.03 8.23
C THR A 220 11.27 -23.01 6.97
N PRO A 221 12.57 -22.68 7.06
CA PRO A 221 13.46 -22.69 5.90
C PRO A 221 13.57 -24.08 5.23
N HIS A 222 13.75 -24.08 3.92
CA HIS A 222 13.80 -25.27 3.08
C HIS A 222 15.17 -25.97 3.12
N TYR A 223 16.27 -25.22 3.17
CA TYR A 223 17.64 -25.76 3.05
C TYR A 223 18.42 -25.71 4.37
N GLY A 224 17.87 -25.04 5.39
CA GLY A 224 18.39 -24.99 6.74
C GLY A 224 17.31 -24.99 7.81
N SER A 225 17.68 -24.69 9.04
CA SER A 225 16.75 -24.60 10.16
C SER A 225 17.25 -23.65 11.22
N ILE A 226 16.29 -23.05 11.91
CA ILE A 226 16.53 -22.10 12.98
C ILE A 226 16.66 -22.87 14.29
N PHE A 227 17.62 -22.49 15.12
CA PHE A 227 17.88 -23.06 16.42
C PHE A 227 17.93 -21.96 17.48
N LEU A 228 17.32 -22.24 18.62
CA LEU A 228 17.44 -21.45 19.85
C LEU A 228 18.40 -22.13 20.82
N SER A 229 19.47 -21.44 21.22
CA SER A 229 20.35 -21.85 22.32
C SER A 229 19.64 -21.70 23.66
N SER A 230 19.77 -22.73 24.50
CA SER A 230 19.25 -22.74 25.89
C SER A 230 20.07 -21.87 26.87
N GLY A 231 21.03 -21.07 26.39
CA GLY A 231 21.93 -20.25 27.21
C GLY A 231 23.33 -20.84 27.41
N ASP A 232 23.55 -22.09 26.98
CA ASP A 232 24.89 -22.63 26.71
C ASP A 232 25.11 -22.84 25.20
N LEU A 233 26.37 -23.05 24.80
CA LEU A 233 26.76 -23.24 23.39
C LEU A 233 26.63 -24.70 22.91
N LEU A 234 25.99 -25.57 23.69
CA LEU A 234 25.90 -27.01 23.43
C LEU A 234 24.45 -27.41 23.09
N HIS A 235 23.49 -26.98 23.90
CA HIS A 235 22.07 -27.32 23.77
C HIS A 235 21.32 -26.32 22.88
N HIS A 236 20.96 -26.79 21.68
CA HIS A 236 20.27 -26.02 20.65
C HIS A 236 18.95 -26.69 20.26
N ASN A 237 17.82 -26.04 20.57
CA ASN A 237 16.49 -26.52 20.21
C ASN A 237 16.14 -26.10 18.77
N ARG A 238 15.90 -27.07 17.88
CA ARG A 238 15.43 -26.81 16.50
C ARG A 238 14.01 -26.25 16.56
N LEU A 239 13.84 -24.99 16.16
CA LEU A 239 12.54 -24.35 16.05
C LEU A 239 11.77 -24.89 14.84
N ARG A 240 10.45 -24.93 14.95
CA ARG A 240 9.50 -25.43 13.94
C ARG A 240 8.38 -24.39 13.74
N VAL A 241 7.43 -24.67 12.85
CA VAL A 241 6.14 -23.95 12.80
C VAL A 241 5.52 -23.88 14.21
N SER A 242 4.92 -22.73 14.54
CA SER A 242 4.37 -22.37 15.86
C SER A 242 5.37 -22.38 17.02
N SER A 243 6.68 -22.45 16.75
CA SER A 243 7.71 -22.26 17.79
C SER A 243 7.97 -20.78 18.04
N ASN A 244 8.19 -20.44 19.30
CA ASN A 244 8.35 -19.06 19.77
C ASN A 244 9.79 -18.77 20.22
N PHE A 245 10.22 -17.53 19.97
CA PHE A 245 11.40 -16.91 20.58
C PHE A 245 11.12 -15.42 20.81
N THR A 246 11.99 -14.69 21.51
CA THR A 246 11.78 -13.30 21.93
C THR A 246 12.82 -12.35 21.35
N GLN A 247 12.55 -11.04 21.39
CA GLN A 247 13.57 -10.03 21.11
C GLN A 247 14.78 -10.17 22.06
N GLU A 248 14.58 -10.70 23.27
CA GLU A 248 15.66 -10.98 24.23
C GLU A 248 16.50 -12.23 23.87
N ASP A 249 15.96 -13.17 23.11
CA ASP A 249 16.74 -14.27 22.52
C ASP A 249 17.66 -13.75 21.41
N ILE A 250 17.14 -12.86 20.55
CA ILE A 250 17.92 -12.19 19.50
C ILE A 250 19.02 -11.29 20.09
N ALA A 251 18.67 -10.44 21.07
CA ALA A 251 19.60 -9.52 21.72
C ALA A 251 20.75 -10.24 22.47
N LYS A 252 20.49 -11.45 22.98
CA LYS A 252 21.52 -12.32 23.57
C LYS A 252 22.24 -13.22 22.55
N GLY A 253 21.97 -13.06 21.25
CA GLY A 253 22.60 -13.85 20.17
C GLY A 253 22.26 -15.34 20.22
N ARG A 254 21.12 -15.73 20.79
CA ARG A 254 20.74 -17.14 20.99
C ARG A 254 20.05 -17.79 19.79
N ILE A 255 19.71 -17.00 18.75
CA ILE A 255 19.11 -17.49 17.51
C ILE A 255 20.19 -17.71 16.45
N LYS A 256 20.21 -18.90 15.84
CA LYS A 256 21.06 -19.17 14.66
C LYS A 256 20.33 -19.97 13.59
N TYR A 257 20.66 -19.72 12.33
CA TYR A 257 20.30 -20.58 11.21
C TYR A 257 21.46 -21.54 10.92
N LYS A 258 21.15 -22.80 10.57
CA LYS A 258 22.10 -23.84 10.20
C LYS A 258 21.59 -24.66 9.01
N LEU A 259 22.45 -24.92 8.02
CA LEU A 259 22.16 -25.78 6.87
C LEU A 259 21.86 -27.23 7.29
N HIS A 260 21.02 -27.94 6.52
CA HIS A 260 20.86 -29.39 6.70
C HIS A 260 22.10 -30.15 6.23
N HIS A 261 22.68 -29.72 5.10
CA HIS A 261 23.79 -30.37 4.40
C HIS A 261 24.85 -29.37 3.91
N LYS A 262 26.06 -29.87 3.64
CA LYS A 262 27.07 -29.09 2.91
C LYS A 262 26.63 -28.87 1.46
N THR A 263 26.13 -27.67 1.19
CA THR A 263 25.69 -27.25 -0.14
C THR A 263 26.83 -26.66 -0.96
N TYR A 264 26.82 -26.90 -2.28
CA TYR A 264 27.86 -26.47 -3.23
C TYR A 264 27.34 -25.56 -4.36
N SER A 265 26.12 -25.05 -4.26
CA SER A 265 25.55 -24.01 -5.12
C SER A 265 25.06 -22.82 -4.31
N GLN A 266 24.87 -21.67 -4.97
CA GLN A 266 24.18 -20.52 -4.37
C GLN A 266 22.67 -20.77 -4.36
N PHE A 267 22.01 -20.36 -3.28
CA PHE A 267 20.55 -20.36 -3.17
C PHE A 267 20.05 -19.21 -2.29
N HIS A 268 18.75 -18.97 -2.36
CA HIS A 268 18.01 -18.18 -1.37
C HIS A 268 17.11 -19.12 -0.56
N ASP A 269 16.95 -18.83 0.72
CA ASP A 269 16.12 -19.58 1.67
C ASP A 269 15.38 -18.57 2.56
N THR A 270 14.19 -18.93 3.04
CA THR A 270 13.27 -17.98 3.69
C THR A 270 12.54 -18.62 4.85
N PHE A 271 12.14 -17.81 5.82
CA PHE A 271 11.15 -18.24 6.81
C PHE A 271 10.17 -17.12 7.12
N GLU A 272 8.91 -17.49 7.33
CA GLU A 272 7.87 -16.56 7.73
C GLU A 272 7.70 -16.53 9.23
N PHE A 273 7.41 -15.34 9.77
CA PHE A 273 7.15 -15.13 11.18
C PHE A 273 6.13 -14.01 11.40
N ILE A 274 5.48 -14.03 12.57
CA ILE A 274 4.74 -12.89 13.12
C ILE A 274 5.41 -12.46 14.43
N VAL A 275 5.30 -11.18 14.78
CA VAL A 275 5.80 -10.65 16.06
C VAL A 275 4.63 -10.15 16.88
N SER A 276 4.52 -10.60 18.13
CA SER A 276 3.42 -10.28 19.04
C SER A 276 3.91 -9.70 20.36
N SER A 277 3.11 -8.82 20.96
CA SER A 277 3.35 -8.26 22.29
C SER A 277 2.02 -7.80 22.89
N LYS A 278 1.72 -8.24 24.12
CA LYS A 278 0.53 -7.82 24.90
C LYS A 278 -0.81 -7.96 24.15
N GLY A 279 -0.98 -9.00 23.34
CA GLY A 279 -2.21 -9.26 22.59
C GLY A 279 -2.39 -8.43 21.32
N GLN A 280 -1.31 -7.85 20.80
CA GLN A 280 -1.25 -7.23 19.47
C GLN A 280 -0.13 -7.88 18.67
N SER A 281 -0.27 -7.95 17.34
CA SER A 281 0.64 -8.66 16.44
C SER A 281 0.95 -7.86 15.16
N SER A 282 2.12 -8.11 14.57
CA SER A 282 2.50 -7.61 13.25
C SER A 282 1.77 -8.36 12.12
N LYS A 283 1.80 -7.81 10.90
CA LYS A 283 1.61 -8.60 9.68
C LYS A 283 2.69 -9.70 9.59
N ILE A 284 2.42 -10.78 8.85
CA ILE A 284 3.44 -11.79 8.50
C ILE A 284 4.64 -11.09 7.85
N GLN A 285 5.84 -11.50 8.25
CA GLN A 285 7.12 -11.03 7.75
C GLN A 285 7.89 -12.21 7.16
N ILE A 286 8.64 -11.96 6.09
CA ILE A 286 9.56 -12.93 5.50
C ILE A 286 10.98 -12.52 5.92
N PHE A 287 11.73 -13.42 6.53
CA PHE A 287 13.17 -13.25 6.76
C PHE A 287 13.94 -13.90 5.61
N ASN A 288 14.83 -13.14 4.95
CA ASN A 288 15.58 -13.60 3.78
C ASN A 288 16.99 -14.09 4.16
N ILE A 289 17.41 -15.20 3.57
CA ILE A 289 18.71 -15.83 3.79
C ILE A 289 19.34 -16.12 2.43
N ARG A 290 20.62 -15.75 2.25
CA ARG A 290 21.36 -15.99 1.02
C ARG A 290 22.59 -16.83 1.31
N TYR A 291 22.69 -18.00 0.69
CA TYR A 291 23.86 -18.86 0.81
C TYR A 291 24.82 -18.66 -0.36
N LYS A 292 26.10 -18.48 -0.06
CA LYS A 292 27.19 -18.46 -1.04
C LYS A 292 28.17 -19.60 -0.73
N PRO A 293 28.34 -20.58 -1.64
CA PRO A 293 29.14 -21.78 -1.38
C PRO A 293 30.65 -21.50 -1.40
N PRO A 294 31.46 -22.38 -0.80
CA PRO A 294 32.90 -22.44 -1.08
C PRO A 294 33.19 -22.84 -2.52
N PRO A 295 34.39 -22.54 -3.06
CA PRO A 295 34.82 -22.97 -4.38
C PRO A 295 34.58 -24.47 -4.60
N PHE A 296 33.81 -24.79 -5.64
CA PHE A 296 33.32 -26.15 -5.89
C PHE A 296 34.11 -26.83 -7.01
N ASP A 297 35.04 -27.71 -6.62
CA ASP A 297 35.80 -28.57 -7.55
C ASP A 297 34.93 -29.75 -8.01
N ALA A 298 34.17 -29.52 -9.08
CA ALA A 298 33.28 -30.48 -9.74
C ALA A 298 32.94 -30.02 -11.17
N MET A 299 32.53 -30.96 -12.04
CA MET A 299 31.90 -30.60 -13.30
C MET A 299 30.40 -30.42 -13.08
N VAL A 300 29.93 -29.19 -13.30
CA VAL A 300 28.50 -28.87 -13.39
C VAL A 300 28.14 -28.49 -14.81
N ARG A 301 27.05 -29.07 -15.32
CA ARG A 301 26.37 -28.67 -16.55
C ARG A 301 24.88 -28.54 -16.24
N MET A 302 24.40 -27.32 -16.44
CA MET A 302 23.02 -26.90 -16.30
C MET A 302 22.76 -26.04 -17.54
N LYS A 303 21.84 -26.48 -18.39
CA LYS A 303 21.46 -25.77 -19.61
C LYS A 303 19.97 -25.88 -19.81
N ASP A 304 19.39 -24.76 -20.18
CA ASP A 304 17.98 -24.62 -20.51
C ASP A 304 17.60 -25.58 -21.65
N ILE A 305 16.34 -26.02 -21.65
CA ILE A 305 15.79 -26.91 -22.68
C ILE A 305 14.78 -26.14 -23.54
N ASP A 306 14.97 -26.20 -24.85
CA ASP A 306 14.01 -25.68 -25.82
C ASP A 306 12.99 -26.78 -26.13
N VAL A 307 11.71 -26.49 -25.94
CA VAL A 307 10.60 -27.44 -26.04
C VAL A 307 9.49 -26.79 -26.87
N GLU A 308 8.96 -27.48 -27.86
CA GLU A 308 7.73 -27.00 -28.50
C GLU A 308 6.55 -27.08 -27.54
N GLU A 309 5.57 -26.19 -27.69
CA GLU A 309 4.29 -26.28 -27.00
C GLU A 309 3.58 -27.63 -27.22
N GLY A 310 2.94 -28.13 -26.15
CA GLY A 310 2.40 -29.49 -26.04
C GLY A 310 3.45 -30.60 -26.23
N GLY A 311 4.72 -30.23 -26.36
CA GLY A 311 5.82 -31.09 -26.79
C GLY A 311 6.59 -31.71 -25.63
N LYS A 312 7.49 -32.64 -25.99
CA LYS A 312 8.27 -33.44 -25.06
C LYS A 312 9.76 -33.32 -25.34
N HIS A 313 10.55 -33.06 -24.30
CA HIS A 313 12.01 -32.95 -24.41
C HIS A 313 12.74 -33.84 -23.41
N ARG A 314 13.77 -34.55 -23.90
CA ARG A 314 14.48 -35.59 -23.16
C ARG A 314 15.69 -35.03 -22.41
N ILE A 315 15.62 -34.97 -21.08
CA ILE A 315 16.69 -34.45 -20.24
C ILE A 315 17.82 -35.48 -20.19
N THR A 316 19.03 -35.05 -20.57
CA THR A 316 20.23 -35.89 -20.74
C THR A 316 21.47 -35.19 -20.21
N GLU A 317 22.62 -35.86 -20.17
CA GLU A 317 23.89 -35.26 -19.68
C GLU A 317 24.40 -34.03 -20.47
N LYS A 318 23.79 -33.75 -21.63
CA LYS A 318 23.97 -32.48 -22.39
C LYS A 318 23.38 -31.27 -21.63
N TYR A 319 22.31 -31.49 -20.87
CA TYR A 319 21.53 -30.46 -20.19
C TYR A 319 21.72 -30.48 -18.68
N LEU A 320 21.69 -31.66 -18.07
CA LEU A 320 21.88 -31.85 -16.63
C LEU A 320 23.00 -32.85 -16.35
N LYS A 321 24.12 -32.37 -15.82
CA LYS A 321 25.19 -33.21 -15.28
C LYS A 321 25.83 -32.56 -14.05
N ILE A 322 25.93 -33.29 -12.96
CA ILE A 322 26.70 -32.88 -11.78
C ILE A 322 27.61 -34.08 -11.46
N GLU A 323 28.92 -33.88 -11.56
CA GLU A 323 29.92 -34.94 -11.43
C GLU A 323 31.07 -34.48 -10.53
N ARG A 324 31.30 -35.20 -9.43
CA ARG A 324 32.30 -34.88 -8.42
C ARG A 324 33.01 -36.16 -7.98
N LYS A 325 34.33 -36.12 -7.88
CA LYS A 325 35.14 -37.25 -7.39
C LYS A 325 34.66 -37.70 -6.00
N GLY A 326 34.32 -38.99 -5.88
CA GLY A 326 33.79 -39.58 -4.64
C GLY A 326 32.27 -39.52 -4.48
N ILE A 327 31.52 -39.17 -5.54
CA ILE A 327 30.06 -39.29 -5.59
C ILE A 327 29.68 -39.98 -6.90
N ASP A 328 29.42 -41.29 -6.83
CA ASP A 328 29.19 -42.11 -8.03
C ASP A 328 27.77 -41.93 -8.61
N ARG A 329 26.79 -41.62 -7.76
CA ARG A 329 25.39 -41.43 -8.15
C ARG A 329 24.65 -40.41 -7.29
N LEU A 330 23.92 -39.53 -7.95
CA LEU A 330 23.06 -38.50 -7.34
C LEU A 330 21.57 -38.86 -7.45
N ILE A 331 20.79 -38.43 -6.46
CA ILE A 331 19.33 -38.38 -6.48
C ILE A 331 18.93 -36.91 -6.56
N TYR A 332 18.13 -36.56 -7.55
CA TYR A 332 17.57 -35.23 -7.78
C TYR A 332 16.12 -35.24 -7.28
N ASN A 333 15.82 -34.51 -6.21
CA ASN A 333 14.47 -34.32 -5.69
C ASN A 333 13.95 -32.95 -6.15
N ILE A 334 12.77 -32.92 -6.75
CA ILE A 334 12.12 -31.69 -7.22
C ILE A 334 11.49 -30.99 -6.01
N THR A 335 11.89 -29.76 -5.75
CA THR A 335 11.42 -28.95 -4.60
C THR A 335 10.33 -27.95 -4.98
N LEU A 336 10.34 -27.46 -6.22
CA LEU A 336 9.20 -26.80 -6.84
C LEU A 336 9.02 -27.42 -8.24
N PRO A 337 7.85 -28.01 -8.54
CA PRO A 337 7.56 -28.57 -9.86
C PRO A 337 7.44 -27.46 -10.92
N PRO A 338 7.53 -27.81 -12.21
CA PRO A 338 7.10 -26.93 -13.30
C PRO A 338 5.64 -26.48 -13.13
N HIS A 339 5.30 -25.31 -13.67
CA HIS A 339 3.96 -24.74 -13.63
C HIS A 339 3.14 -25.09 -14.88
N ASN A 340 3.75 -25.04 -16.07
CA ASN A 340 3.09 -25.21 -17.37
C ASN A 340 3.39 -26.58 -18.00
N GLY A 341 3.66 -27.59 -17.17
CA GLY A 341 4.11 -28.89 -17.64
C GLY A 341 4.43 -29.86 -16.51
N HIS A 342 5.09 -30.97 -16.86
CA HIS A 342 5.48 -31.99 -15.89
C HIS A 342 6.71 -32.80 -16.33
N LEU A 343 7.41 -33.35 -15.33
CA LEU A 343 8.52 -34.27 -15.53
C LEU A 343 8.03 -35.72 -15.52
N THR A 344 8.47 -36.50 -16.50
CA THR A 344 8.09 -37.91 -16.71
C THR A 344 9.32 -38.80 -16.80
N LEU A 345 9.15 -40.08 -16.47
CA LEU A 345 10.20 -41.10 -16.51
C LEU A 345 9.77 -42.29 -17.37
N SER A 346 10.41 -42.46 -18.54
CA SER A 346 10.10 -43.56 -19.46
C SER A 346 10.75 -44.87 -19.01
N LYS A 347 10.04 -45.68 -18.23
CA LYS A 347 10.44 -47.08 -17.97
C LYS A 347 10.06 -47.97 -19.16
N GLY A 348 10.89 -48.98 -19.44
CA GLY A 348 10.83 -49.74 -20.69
C GLY A 348 9.53 -50.54 -20.90
N MET A 349 8.94 -50.40 -22.08
CA MET A 349 7.95 -51.32 -22.69
C MET A 349 6.82 -51.85 -21.78
N SER A 350 6.03 -50.98 -21.13
CA SER A 350 4.57 -51.16 -20.93
C SER A 350 3.93 -50.03 -20.08
N SER A 351 4.08 -48.77 -20.49
CA SER A 351 3.37 -47.66 -19.83
C SER A 351 2.84 -46.62 -20.81
N ASN A 352 1.78 -46.97 -21.54
CA ASN A 352 0.85 -45.99 -22.15
C ASN A 352 -0.06 -45.37 -21.07
N ALA A 353 0.53 -44.95 -19.95
CA ALA A 353 -0.12 -44.28 -18.84
C ALA A 353 0.33 -42.81 -18.87
N PRO A 354 -0.58 -41.87 -19.20
CA PRO A 354 -0.25 -40.44 -19.19
C PRO A 354 0.05 -39.93 -17.77
N GLY A 355 0.79 -38.82 -17.67
CA GLY A 355 0.63 -37.88 -16.56
C GLY A 355 1.15 -38.25 -15.16
N ILE A 356 1.93 -39.31 -14.97
CA ILE A 356 2.61 -39.52 -13.67
C ILE A 356 3.82 -38.58 -13.57
N SER A 357 3.58 -37.39 -13.01
CA SER A 357 4.61 -36.42 -12.64
C SER A 357 5.56 -37.02 -11.60
N ILE A 358 6.85 -37.10 -11.92
CA ILE A 358 7.86 -37.59 -10.98
C ILE A 358 8.28 -36.47 -10.01
N GLN A 359 8.49 -36.84 -8.73
CA GLN A 359 9.04 -35.93 -7.71
C GLN A 359 10.54 -36.13 -7.48
N GLN A 360 11.12 -37.22 -8.01
CA GLN A 360 12.54 -37.51 -7.93
C GLN A 360 13.03 -38.33 -9.12
N PHE A 361 14.31 -38.22 -9.46
CA PHE A 361 15.02 -39.05 -10.46
C PHE A 361 16.51 -39.15 -10.13
N THR A 362 17.24 -40.05 -10.78
CA THR A 362 18.68 -40.28 -10.55
C THR A 362 19.57 -39.78 -11.70
N SER A 363 20.87 -39.62 -11.43
CA SER A 363 21.86 -39.38 -12.49
C SER A 363 21.90 -40.49 -13.53
N GLU A 364 21.71 -41.75 -13.12
CA GLU A 364 21.66 -42.92 -14.03
C GLU A 364 20.48 -42.82 -15.01
N GLU A 365 19.32 -42.37 -14.54
CA GLU A 365 18.12 -42.16 -15.37
C GLU A 365 18.28 -40.95 -16.31
N VAL A 366 18.99 -39.89 -15.91
CA VAL A 366 19.34 -38.76 -16.80
C VAL A 366 20.37 -39.18 -17.85
N TYR A 367 21.39 -39.95 -17.49
CA TYR A 367 22.44 -40.36 -18.45
C TYR A 367 21.91 -41.40 -19.45
N SER A 368 21.00 -42.27 -19.01
CA SER A 368 20.18 -43.12 -19.89
C SER A 368 19.15 -42.31 -20.71
N GLY A 369 18.81 -41.10 -20.24
CA GLY A 369 17.81 -40.18 -20.80
C GLY A 369 16.38 -40.72 -20.70
N LEU A 370 16.04 -41.35 -19.59
CA LEU A 370 14.67 -41.78 -19.28
C LEU A 370 13.82 -40.62 -18.73
N VAL A 371 14.48 -39.57 -18.21
CA VAL A 371 13.82 -38.34 -17.73
C VAL A 371 13.43 -37.46 -18.92
N SER A 372 12.22 -36.91 -18.90
CA SER A 372 11.75 -35.96 -19.93
C SER A 372 10.76 -34.96 -19.35
N TYR A 373 10.92 -33.69 -19.72
CA TYR A 373 9.90 -32.67 -19.54
C TYR A 373 8.82 -32.81 -20.63
N GLN A 374 7.58 -32.53 -20.28
CA GLN A 374 6.41 -32.50 -21.15
C GLN A 374 5.62 -31.21 -20.86
N HIS A 375 5.49 -30.34 -21.86
CA HIS A 375 4.64 -29.15 -21.77
C HIS A 375 3.16 -29.55 -21.72
N ASP A 376 2.31 -28.75 -21.07
CA ASP A 376 0.87 -29.07 -20.93
C ASP A 376 0.01 -28.72 -22.16
N GLY A 377 0.40 -27.68 -22.91
CA GLY A 377 -0.34 -27.16 -24.07
C GLY A 377 -1.04 -25.83 -23.80
N THR A 378 -0.47 -25.01 -22.93
CA THR A 378 -0.84 -23.59 -22.72
C THR A 378 0.08 -22.63 -23.49
N GLU A 379 -0.48 -21.50 -23.94
CA GLU A 379 0.25 -20.42 -24.64
C GLU A 379 1.21 -19.66 -23.70
N THR A 380 2.26 -20.34 -23.24
CA THR A 380 3.29 -19.82 -22.34
C THR A 380 4.68 -19.99 -22.96
N THR A 381 5.57 -19.02 -22.74
CA THR A 381 6.90 -18.98 -23.38
C THR A 381 8.04 -19.45 -22.47
N GLU A 382 7.80 -19.51 -21.15
CA GLU A 382 8.78 -19.89 -20.13
C GLU A 382 8.13 -20.79 -19.08
N ASP A 383 8.86 -21.80 -18.62
CA ASP A 383 8.55 -22.62 -17.44
C ASP A 383 9.86 -23.02 -16.74
N SER A 384 9.83 -23.43 -15.48
CA SER A 384 11.04 -23.83 -14.77
C SER A 384 10.76 -24.73 -13.58
N PHE A 385 11.74 -25.53 -13.17
CA PHE A 385 11.62 -26.36 -11.96
C PHE A 385 12.87 -26.27 -11.08
N TYR A 386 12.63 -26.20 -9.77
CA TYR A 386 13.68 -26.23 -8.76
C TYR A 386 13.88 -27.65 -8.26
N PHE A 387 15.15 -28.03 -8.09
CA PHE A 387 15.51 -29.34 -7.56
C PHE A 387 16.68 -29.24 -6.57
N VAL A 388 16.88 -30.30 -5.81
CA VAL A 388 18.06 -30.52 -4.98
C VAL A 388 18.67 -31.87 -5.29
N ALA A 389 19.94 -31.88 -5.68
CA ALA A 389 20.71 -33.10 -5.88
C ALA A 389 21.45 -33.48 -4.59
N TYR A 390 21.24 -34.71 -4.13
CA TYR A 390 21.90 -35.33 -2.98
C TYR A 390 22.73 -36.54 -3.41
N SER A 391 23.75 -36.88 -2.63
CA SER A 391 24.45 -38.16 -2.75
C SER A 391 23.48 -39.32 -2.50
N SER A 392 23.49 -40.36 -3.34
CA SER A 392 22.76 -41.61 -3.04
C SER A 392 23.47 -42.51 -2.01
N ASN A 393 24.71 -42.19 -1.63
CA ASN A 393 25.37 -42.72 -0.45
C ASN A 393 25.15 -41.74 0.74
N PRO A 394 24.45 -42.15 1.81
CA PRO A 394 24.13 -41.27 2.94
C PRO A 394 25.34 -40.85 3.78
N ASP A 395 26.48 -41.56 3.69
CA ASP A 395 27.71 -41.20 4.41
C ASP A 395 28.42 -39.98 3.79
N VAL A 396 27.99 -39.52 2.63
CA VAL A 396 28.59 -38.39 1.90
C VAL A 396 27.70 -37.16 1.94
N ASP A 397 27.99 -36.26 2.87
CA ASP A 397 27.30 -34.97 3.00
C ASP A 397 27.53 -34.08 1.77
N PHE A 398 26.52 -34.03 0.90
CA PHE A 398 26.50 -33.30 -0.35
C PHE A 398 25.09 -32.84 -0.72
N GLN A 399 24.96 -31.55 -0.98
CA GLN A 399 23.77 -30.93 -1.53
C GLN A 399 24.14 -30.00 -2.70
N TYR A 400 23.32 -30.00 -3.76
CA TYR A 400 23.36 -28.98 -4.82
C TYR A 400 21.93 -28.56 -5.17
N VAL A 401 21.54 -27.34 -4.79
CA VAL A 401 20.28 -26.71 -5.23
C VAL A 401 20.45 -26.26 -6.67
N GLY A 402 19.48 -26.57 -7.54
CA GLY A 402 19.50 -26.25 -8.96
C GLY A 402 18.17 -25.74 -9.48
N LEU A 403 18.22 -24.98 -10.56
CA LEU A 403 17.07 -24.48 -11.32
C LEU A 403 17.27 -24.92 -12.77
N MET A 404 16.25 -25.52 -13.37
CA MET A 404 16.22 -25.85 -14.80
C MET A 404 15.15 -25.00 -15.47
N ASN A 405 15.55 -24.16 -16.42
CA ASN A 405 14.61 -23.38 -17.23
C ASN A 405 14.20 -24.16 -18.48
N VAL A 406 13.00 -23.86 -18.95
CA VAL A 406 12.36 -24.41 -20.13
C VAL A 406 11.95 -23.23 -21.00
N ASN A 407 12.49 -23.16 -22.20
CA ASN A 407 12.07 -22.18 -23.21
C ASN A 407 10.99 -22.86 -24.07
N ILE A 408 9.80 -22.28 -24.15
CA ILE A 408 8.69 -22.84 -24.91
C ILE A 408 8.56 -22.15 -26.25
N ILE A 409 8.58 -22.96 -27.31
CA ILE A 409 8.37 -22.55 -28.68
C ILE A 409 6.88 -22.76 -28.98
N LEU A 410 6.11 -21.67 -28.87
CA LEU A 410 4.68 -21.61 -29.18
C LEU A 410 4.39 -22.12 -30.59
N LYS A 411 3.20 -22.69 -30.78
CA LYS A 411 2.69 -23.10 -32.09
C LYS A 411 1.54 -22.20 -32.48
N ASN A 412 1.58 -21.63 -33.69
CA ASN A 412 0.36 -21.10 -34.29
C ASN A 412 -0.52 -22.30 -34.62
N ASP A 413 -1.40 -22.72 -33.72
CA ASP A 413 -2.46 -23.69 -34.00
C ASP A 413 -3.87 -23.31 -33.49
N ASN A 414 -4.00 -22.13 -32.87
CA ASN A 414 -5.25 -21.38 -32.74
C ASN A 414 -5.47 -20.43 -33.95
N PRO A 415 -6.73 -20.14 -34.32
CA PRO A 415 -7.05 -19.07 -35.25
C PRO A 415 -7.11 -17.70 -34.52
N PRO A 416 -6.92 -16.56 -35.21
CA PRO A 416 -6.99 -15.23 -34.60
C PRO A 416 -8.30 -15.00 -33.83
N LEU A 417 -8.20 -14.49 -32.60
CA LEU A 417 -9.31 -14.28 -31.67
C LEU A 417 -9.79 -12.82 -31.70
N ARG A 418 -11.11 -12.62 -31.67
CA ARG A 418 -11.72 -11.28 -31.53
C ARG A 418 -11.63 -10.83 -30.07
N ILE A 419 -11.08 -9.65 -29.83
CA ILE A 419 -10.91 -9.11 -28.46
C ILE A 419 -12.06 -8.17 -28.04
N LEU A 420 -12.78 -7.57 -29.00
CA LEU A 420 -13.89 -6.67 -28.70
C LEU A 420 -15.07 -6.85 -29.65
N GLU A 421 -16.23 -7.17 -29.09
CA GLU A 421 -17.52 -7.21 -29.78
C GLU A 421 -18.22 -5.85 -29.62
N LYS A 422 -18.12 -4.99 -30.64
CA LYS A 422 -18.77 -3.66 -30.67
C LYS A 422 -19.54 -3.45 -31.98
N VAL A 423 -20.59 -2.64 -31.92
CA VAL A 423 -21.35 -2.15 -33.08
C VAL A 423 -20.65 -0.94 -33.68
N LEU A 424 -20.39 -0.95 -34.99
CA LEU A 424 -19.86 0.20 -35.71
C LEU A 424 -20.99 1.21 -35.97
N ASN A 425 -21.15 2.15 -35.04
CA ASN A 425 -22.00 3.33 -35.25
C ASN A 425 -21.35 4.26 -36.29
N VAL A 426 -22.12 4.76 -37.26
CA VAL A 426 -21.69 5.71 -38.32
C VAL A 426 -22.77 6.75 -38.61
N VAL A 427 -22.41 7.93 -39.12
CA VAL A 427 -23.38 8.92 -39.61
C VAL A 427 -24.04 8.42 -40.90
N THR A 428 -25.36 8.62 -41.02
CA THR A 428 -26.13 8.30 -42.23
C THR A 428 -25.58 9.04 -43.44
N ASN A 429 -25.16 8.28 -44.45
CA ASN A 429 -24.47 8.76 -45.67
C ASN A 429 -23.12 9.46 -45.42
N GLY A 430 -22.54 9.24 -44.23
CA GLY A 430 -21.24 9.76 -43.83
C GLY A 430 -20.09 8.76 -44.02
N GLU A 431 -18.95 9.12 -43.48
CA GLU A 431 -17.76 8.26 -43.37
C GLU A 431 -17.35 8.16 -41.89
N ARG A 432 -16.71 7.06 -41.50
CA ARG A 432 -16.02 6.92 -40.20
C ARG A 432 -14.81 6.00 -40.33
N ILE A 433 -13.67 6.42 -39.77
CA ILE A 433 -12.47 5.59 -39.68
C ILE A 433 -12.68 4.45 -38.67
N ILE A 434 -12.23 3.26 -39.03
CA ILE A 434 -12.21 2.10 -38.13
C ILE A 434 -10.97 2.18 -37.26
N THR A 435 -11.13 1.98 -35.96
CA THR A 435 -10.01 1.92 -35.01
C THR A 435 -9.98 0.59 -34.28
N SER A 436 -8.90 0.35 -33.53
CA SER A 436 -8.79 -0.81 -32.64
C SER A 436 -9.87 -0.82 -31.52
N LYS A 437 -10.56 0.31 -31.27
CA LYS A 437 -11.74 0.40 -30.38
C LYS A 437 -13.03 -0.10 -31.05
N ASP A 438 -13.03 -0.37 -32.36
CA ASP A 438 -14.20 -0.83 -33.13
C ASP A 438 -14.06 -2.28 -33.59
N LEU A 439 -12.86 -2.67 -34.03
CA LEU A 439 -12.58 -4.01 -34.56
C LEU A 439 -11.11 -4.39 -34.28
N THR A 440 -10.89 -5.29 -33.31
CA THR A 440 -9.56 -5.86 -33.01
C THR A 440 -9.61 -7.38 -32.98
N TYR A 441 -8.65 -7.99 -33.68
CA TYR A 441 -8.29 -9.39 -33.58
C TYR A 441 -6.81 -9.50 -33.21
N ILE A 442 -6.49 -10.39 -32.28
CA ILE A 442 -5.11 -10.81 -32.02
C ILE A 442 -5.00 -12.31 -32.27
N ASP A 443 -3.88 -12.74 -32.79
CA ASP A 443 -3.43 -14.12 -32.68
C ASP A 443 -2.76 -14.24 -31.30
N PRO A 444 -3.22 -15.13 -30.39
CA PRO A 444 -2.51 -15.35 -29.12
C PRO A 444 -1.12 -15.95 -29.37
N ASP A 445 -0.97 -16.68 -30.47
CA ASP A 445 0.17 -17.52 -30.77
C ASP A 445 1.33 -16.71 -31.39
N VAL A 446 2.57 -17.19 -31.20
CA VAL A 446 3.74 -16.89 -32.06
C VAL A 446 4.13 -15.39 -32.21
N ASN A 447 3.59 -14.49 -31.40
CA ASN A 447 3.75 -13.02 -31.54
C ASN A 447 3.38 -12.51 -32.94
N THR A 448 2.35 -13.07 -33.58
CA THR A 448 2.01 -12.74 -34.97
C THR A 448 1.73 -11.23 -35.12
N PRO A 449 2.58 -10.49 -35.87
CA PRO A 449 2.51 -9.03 -35.89
C PRO A 449 1.28 -8.54 -36.67
N PRO A 450 0.71 -7.37 -36.32
CA PRO A 450 -0.56 -6.88 -36.89
C PRO A 450 -0.66 -6.84 -38.42
N TYR A 451 0.46 -6.75 -39.15
CA TYR A 451 0.47 -6.75 -40.62
C TYR A 451 0.24 -8.14 -41.24
N LYS A 452 0.29 -9.22 -40.45
CA LYS A 452 -0.05 -10.59 -40.88
C LYS A 452 -1.51 -10.96 -40.61
N ILE A 453 -2.17 -10.27 -39.68
CA ILE A 453 -3.60 -10.50 -39.37
C ILE A 453 -4.42 -9.82 -40.46
N ILE A 454 -4.81 -10.60 -41.47
CA ILE A 454 -5.51 -10.15 -42.68
C ILE A 454 -7.01 -10.36 -42.50
N TYR A 455 -7.75 -9.28 -42.66
CA TYR A 455 -9.20 -9.23 -42.78
C TYR A 455 -9.58 -9.43 -44.24
N SER A 456 -10.62 -10.22 -44.49
CA SER A 456 -11.25 -10.42 -45.80
C SER A 456 -12.76 -10.37 -45.64
N ARG A 457 -13.43 -9.50 -46.40
CA ARG A 457 -14.85 -9.19 -46.17
C ARG A 457 -15.73 -9.51 -47.38
N ARG A 458 -17.02 -9.77 -47.14
CA ARG A 458 -18.03 -9.96 -48.20
C ARG A 458 -18.69 -8.63 -48.59
N LYS A 459 -19.57 -8.63 -49.59
CA LYS A 459 -20.41 -7.46 -49.88
C LYS A 459 -21.27 -7.13 -48.64
N ILE A 460 -21.28 -5.85 -48.26
CA ILE A 460 -22.08 -5.29 -47.17
C ILE A 460 -23.31 -4.60 -47.81
N SER A 461 -24.42 -4.44 -47.07
CA SER A 461 -25.66 -3.89 -47.63
C SER A 461 -25.90 -2.40 -47.39
N ASN A 462 -25.12 -1.76 -46.50
CA ASN A 462 -25.28 -0.36 -46.08
C ASN A 462 -24.01 0.48 -46.23
N GLY A 463 -23.12 0.10 -47.13
CA GLY A 463 -21.87 0.80 -47.38
C GLY A 463 -20.74 -0.15 -47.74
N ASP A 464 -19.53 0.40 -47.80
CA ASP A 464 -18.32 -0.34 -48.12
C ASP A 464 -17.11 0.24 -47.38
N PHE A 465 -16.06 -0.56 -47.24
CA PHE A 465 -14.76 -0.10 -46.72
C PHE A 465 -13.90 0.48 -47.84
N TYR A 466 -13.12 1.51 -47.51
CA TYR A 466 -12.18 2.19 -48.40
C TYR A 466 -10.86 2.47 -47.66
N HIS A 467 -9.79 2.73 -48.41
CA HIS A 467 -8.53 3.19 -47.85
C HIS A 467 -8.48 4.73 -47.85
N ILE A 468 -7.97 5.36 -46.80
CA ILE A 468 -8.05 6.81 -46.62
C ILE A 468 -7.40 7.61 -47.77
N ASN A 469 -6.35 7.07 -48.38
CA ASN A 469 -5.62 7.68 -49.50
C ASN A 469 -6.20 7.30 -50.89
N ASP A 470 -7.09 6.32 -51.00
CA ASP A 470 -7.76 5.96 -52.26
C ASP A 470 -9.21 5.53 -52.01
N ARG A 471 -10.12 6.42 -52.43
CA ARG A 471 -11.58 6.27 -52.32
C ARG A 471 -12.23 5.92 -53.66
N SER A 472 -11.44 5.63 -54.69
CA SER A 472 -11.96 5.40 -56.05
C SER A 472 -12.65 4.05 -56.20
N GLN A 473 -12.29 3.05 -55.39
CA GLN A 473 -12.86 1.71 -55.35
C GLN A 473 -12.89 1.18 -53.90
N PRO A 474 -13.89 0.35 -53.54
CA PRO A 474 -13.98 -0.24 -52.21
C PRO A 474 -12.98 -1.39 -52.04
N ILE A 475 -12.39 -1.51 -50.84
CA ILE A 475 -11.42 -2.56 -50.51
C ILE A 475 -12.12 -3.83 -50.01
N TYR A 476 -11.54 -4.99 -50.31
CA TYR A 476 -12.05 -6.31 -49.90
C TYR A 476 -11.16 -7.02 -48.86
N SER A 477 -9.96 -6.51 -48.63
CA SER A 477 -9.04 -6.97 -47.59
C SER A 477 -8.17 -5.82 -47.06
N PHE A 478 -7.76 -5.93 -45.80
CA PHE A 478 -6.88 -5.01 -45.06
C PHE A 478 -6.28 -5.75 -43.86
N THR A 479 -5.35 -5.14 -43.12
CA THR A 479 -4.68 -5.76 -41.96
C THR A 479 -5.07 -5.13 -40.61
N GLN A 480 -4.75 -5.78 -39.49
CA GLN A 480 -4.84 -5.16 -38.15
C GLN A 480 -3.89 -3.94 -38.04
N ASP A 481 -2.76 -3.96 -38.74
CA ASP A 481 -1.83 -2.83 -38.83
C ASP A 481 -2.47 -1.61 -39.53
N ASP A 482 -3.30 -1.82 -40.56
CA ASP A 482 -4.06 -0.74 -41.21
C ASP A 482 -5.12 -0.11 -40.28
N ILE A 483 -5.84 -0.93 -39.52
CA ILE A 483 -6.78 -0.45 -38.48
C ILE A 483 -6.01 0.35 -37.41
N ASN A 484 -4.88 -0.18 -36.92
CA ASN A 484 -4.07 0.46 -35.89
C ASN A 484 -3.48 1.80 -36.38
N LYS A 485 -3.13 1.88 -37.67
CA LYS A 485 -2.66 3.11 -38.36
C LYS A 485 -3.80 4.04 -38.79
N LYS A 486 -5.06 3.70 -38.50
CA LYS A 486 -6.25 4.51 -38.83
C LYS A 486 -6.39 4.78 -40.34
N THR A 487 -5.93 3.86 -41.20
CA THR A 487 -5.95 4.03 -42.67
C THR A 487 -7.23 3.51 -43.34
N ILE A 488 -8.07 2.76 -42.61
CA ILE A 488 -9.32 2.19 -43.14
C ILE A 488 -10.51 3.04 -42.71
N LEU A 489 -11.39 3.38 -43.67
CA LEU A 489 -12.68 4.01 -43.40
C LEU A 489 -13.84 3.15 -43.90
N PHE A 490 -14.98 3.24 -43.22
CA PHE A 490 -16.28 2.81 -43.74
C PHE A 490 -17.03 4.02 -44.26
N HIS A 491 -17.60 3.92 -45.46
CA HIS A 491 -18.55 4.90 -46.01
C HIS A 491 -19.94 4.26 -46.07
N HIS A 492 -20.92 4.92 -45.46
CA HIS A 492 -22.30 4.43 -45.44
C HIS A 492 -23.04 4.78 -46.73
N ASP A 493 -23.64 3.78 -47.37
CA ASP A 493 -24.61 3.94 -48.46
C ASP A 493 -25.61 2.76 -48.42
N GLY A 494 -26.88 3.03 -48.09
CA GLY A 494 -27.94 2.02 -48.01
C GLY A 494 -28.80 2.08 -46.74
N PRO A 495 -29.30 0.93 -46.23
CA PRO A 495 -30.19 0.88 -45.07
C PRO A 495 -29.48 1.12 -43.73
N ILE A 496 -30.16 1.71 -42.76
CA ILE A 496 -29.62 2.07 -41.44
C ILE A 496 -29.01 0.91 -40.60
N TYR A 497 -29.10 -0.34 -41.03
CA TYR A 497 -28.55 -1.50 -40.34
C TYR A 497 -28.01 -2.55 -41.31
N SER A 498 -26.85 -3.14 -40.99
CA SER A 498 -26.31 -4.31 -41.69
C SER A 498 -25.36 -5.12 -40.80
N LYS A 499 -24.97 -6.30 -41.29
CA LYS A 499 -23.96 -7.18 -40.71
C LYS A 499 -22.85 -7.45 -41.73
N ALA A 500 -21.67 -6.89 -41.48
CA ALA A 500 -20.49 -7.16 -42.27
C ALA A 500 -19.87 -8.50 -41.86
N HIS A 501 -20.02 -9.52 -42.72
CA HIS A 501 -19.36 -10.81 -42.54
C HIS A 501 -17.88 -10.71 -42.95
N ILE A 502 -17.01 -11.00 -41.99
CA ILE A 502 -15.56 -10.84 -42.07
C ILE A 502 -14.92 -12.20 -41.75
N THR A 503 -13.96 -12.62 -42.57
CA THR A 503 -13.03 -13.72 -42.28
C THR A 503 -11.69 -13.10 -41.91
N VAL A 504 -11.07 -13.55 -40.81
CA VAL A 504 -9.77 -13.04 -40.34
C VAL A 504 -8.78 -14.20 -40.31
N SER A 505 -7.56 -13.98 -40.80
CA SER A 505 -6.52 -15.01 -40.93
C SER A 505 -5.12 -14.47 -40.68
N ASP A 506 -4.27 -15.28 -40.07
CA ASP A 506 -2.82 -15.05 -39.88
C ASP A 506 -1.96 -15.49 -41.11
N GLY A 507 -2.60 -16.14 -42.09
CA GLY A 507 -1.97 -16.75 -43.27
C GLY A 507 -1.86 -18.29 -43.23
N LYS A 508 -2.15 -18.94 -42.10
CA LYS A 508 -2.21 -20.39 -41.90
C LYS A 508 -3.59 -20.85 -41.39
N LEU A 509 -4.15 -20.17 -40.39
CA LEU A 509 -5.46 -20.43 -39.81
C LEU A 509 -6.40 -19.23 -40.03
N SER A 510 -7.70 -19.45 -39.84
CA SER A 510 -8.71 -18.42 -40.07
C SER A 510 -9.97 -18.63 -39.24
N THR A 511 -10.53 -17.53 -38.73
CA THR A 511 -11.86 -17.48 -38.11
C THR A 511 -12.84 -16.66 -38.95
N SER A 512 -14.11 -16.65 -38.58
CA SER A 512 -15.12 -15.75 -39.16
C SER A 512 -15.89 -15.02 -38.06
N GLY A 513 -16.02 -13.72 -38.20
CA GLY A 513 -16.76 -12.84 -37.31
C GLY A 513 -17.77 -11.96 -38.04
N VAL A 514 -18.49 -11.17 -37.25
CA VAL A 514 -19.52 -10.26 -37.74
C VAL A 514 -19.36 -8.90 -37.07
N LEU A 515 -19.11 -7.87 -37.88
CA LEU A 515 -19.22 -6.48 -37.42
C LEU A 515 -20.63 -6.01 -37.74
N GLU A 516 -21.41 -5.69 -36.70
CA GLU A 516 -22.71 -5.04 -36.87
C GLU A 516 -22.49 -3.55 -37.15
N ILE A 517 -23.26 -2.98 -38.08
CA ILE A 517 -23.10 -1.60 -38.52
C ILE A 517 -24.46 -0.90 -38.43
N VAL A 518 -24.51 0.19 -37.68
CA VAL A 518 -25.72 1.02 -37.48
C VAL A 518 -25.43 2.42 -37.97
N ALA A 519 -26.33 2.97 -38.78
CA ALA A 519 -26.31 4.36 -39.19
C ALA A 519 -27.43 5.17 -38.52
N SER A 520 -27.07 6.37 -38.08
CA SER A 520 -27.96 7.29 -37.36
C SER A 520 -27.64 8.75 -37.72
N ASP A 521 -28.35 9.70 -37.12
CA ASP A 521 -27.97 11.12 -37.18
C ASP A 521 -26.67 11.37 -36.35
N PRO A 522 -25.91 12.44 -36.63
CA PRO A 522 -24.71 12.78 -35.88
C PRO A 522 -24.94 12.95 -34.37
N PHE A 523 -24.16 12.26 -33.54
CA PHE A 523 -24.20 12.39 -32.08
C PHE A 523 -22.81 12.49 -31.45
N VAL A 524 -22.74 13.09 -30.27
CA VAL A 524 -21.62 12.94 -29.32
C VAL A 524 -22.21 12.80 -27.92
N GLU A 525 -21.82 11.73 -27.23
CA GLU A 525 -22.35 11.35 -25.92
C GLU A 525 -21.21 11.11 -24.94
N VAL A 526 -21.39 11.45 -23.67
CA VAL A 526 -20.39 11.17 -22.63
C VAL A 526 -20.49 9.70 -22.24
N PHE A 527 -19.47 8.91 -22.58
CA PHE A 527 -19.46 7.46 -22.43
C PHE A 527 -18.90 7.03 -21.08
N ASN A 528 -17.71 7.52 -20.73
CA ASN A 528 -17.11 7.32 -19.41
C ASN A 528 -17.02 8.69 -18.71
N ASN A 529 -17.47 8.72 -17.46
CA ASN A 529 -17.47 9.89 -16.59
C ASN A 529 -17.38 9.43 -15.12
N SER A 530 -16.43 8.55 -14.81
CA SER A 530 -16.23 7.99 -13.46
C SER A 530 -15.77 9.03 -12.43
N GLY A 531 -15.36 10.22 -12.89
CA GLY A 531 -14.84 11.30 -12.06
C GLY A 531 -13.41 11.03 -11.61
N ILE A 532 -12.99 11.69 -10.52
CA ILE A 532 -11.78 11.36 -9.76
C ILE A 532 -12.06 11.38 -8.26
N VAL A 533 -11.22 10.66 -7.52
CA VAL A 533 -11.16 10.68 -6.05
C VAL A 533 -9.76 11.16 -5.66
N ILE A 534 -9.65 12.13 -4.74
CA ILE A 534 -8.37 12.74 -4.35
C ILE A 534 -8.27 13.02 -2.84
N PRO A 535 -7.04 13.14 -2.29
CA PRO A 535 -6.84 13.72 -0.96
C PRO A 535 -7.06 15.24 -0.96
N ARG A 536 -7.59 15.74 0.16
CA ARG A 536 -7.65 17.19 0.45
C ARG A 536 -6.25 17.82 0.35
N ASN A 537 -6.18 18.94 -0.37
CA ASN A 537 -4.95 19.67 -0.73
C ASN A 537 -4.00 18.87 -1.66
N GLY A 538 -4.51 17.79 -2.26
CA GLY A 538 -3.84 17.02 -3.30
C GLY A 538 -4.27 17.40 -4.71
N TYR A 539 -3.87 16.56 -5.66
CA TYR A 539 -4.16 16.69 -7.08
C TYR A 539 -4.28 15.31 -7.72
N SER A 540 -4.87 15.23 -8.91
CA SER A 540 -4.81 14.05 -9.76
C SER A 540 -4.97 14.41 -11.24
N THR A 541 -4.44 13.55 -12.10
CA THR A 541 -4.60 13.61 -13.55
C THR A 541 -5.96 13.04 -13.95
N ILE A 542 -6.62 13.68 -14.92
CA ILE A 542 -7.86 13.21 -15.53
C ILE A 542 -7.50 12.65 -16.90
N THR A 543 -7.79 11.37 -17.12
CA THR A 543 -7.41 10.63 -18.34
C THR A 543 -8.65 10.19 -19.13
N ASN A 544 -8.43 9.58 -20.29
CA ASN A 544 -9.48 8.91 -21.06
C ASN A 544 -10.16 7.72 -20.32
N HIS A 545 -9.57 7.22 -19.22
CA HIS A 545 -10.18 6.23 -18.31
C HIS A 545 -11.12 6.88 -17.28
N ASN A 546 -11.09 8.20 -17.14
CA ASN A 546 -11.95 8.98 -16.25
C ASN A 546 -13.05 9.73 -17.01
N LEU A 547 -12.70 10.30 -18.17
CA LEU A 547 -13.58 11.05 -19.05
C LEU A 547 -13.35 10.64 -20.51
N SER A 548 -14.36 10.10 -21.18
CA SER A 548 -14.34 9.90 -22.64
C SER A 548 -15.73 9.95 -23.25
N VAL A 549 -15.78 10.10 -24.57
CA VAL A 549 -17.02 10.23 -25.35
C VAL A 549 -17.16 9.12 -26.38
N GLU A 550 -18.42 8.80 -26.70
CA GLU A 550 -18.78 7.99 -27.87
C GLU A 550 -19.43 8.88 -28.93
N THR A 551 -19.12 8.60 -30.20
CA THR A 551 -19.64 9.34 -31.35
C THR A 551 -19.64 8.45 -32.60
N ASN A 552 -20.59 8.69 -33.48
CA ASN A 552 -20.61 8.13 -34.84
C ASN A 552 -19.88 9.02 -35.88
N LEU A 553 -19.34 10.17 -35.45
CA LEU A 553 -18.58 11.10 -36.29
C LEU A 553 -17.14 10.62 -36.52
N ASN A 554 -16.54 11.09 -37.62
CA ASN A 554 -15.15 10.81 -37.96
C ASN A 554 -14.19 11.81 -37.28
N ALA A 555 -14.14 11.80 -35.95
CA ALA A 555 -13.34 12.71 -35.14
C ALA A 555 -12.63 11.99 -33.98
N TRP A 556 -11.45 12.49 -33.63
CA TRP A 556 -10.63 12.00 -32.52
C TRP A 556 -9.63 13.09 -32.07
N GLY A 557 -9.11 12.97 -30.85
CA GLY A 557 -8.01 13.79 -30.32
C GLY A 557 -8.34 15.28 -30.35
N ASN A 558 -7.53 16.05 -31.10
CA ASN A 558 -7.70 17.51 -31.26
C ASN A 558 -9.03 17.94 -31.93
N SER A 559 -9.77 17.01 -32.55
CA SER A 559 -11.09 17.31 -33.15
C SER A 559 -12.24 17.20 -32.14
N VAL A 560 -11.98 16.67 -30.94
CA VAL A 560 -12.96 16.51 -29.86
C VAL A 560 -12.65 17.56 -28.80
N MET A 561 -13.42 18.65 -28.82
CA MET A 561 -13.16 19.86 -28.03
C MET A 561 -14.04 19.91 -26.78
N TYR A 562 -13.43 19.90 -25.60
CA TYR A 562 -14.08 20.08 -24.30
C TYR A 562 -13.95 21.54 -23.84
N GLN A 563 -15.05 22.29 -23.79
CA GLN A 563 -15.13 23.63 -23.22
C GLN A 563 -15.57 23.56 -21.75
N ILE A 564 -14.82 24.15 -20.84
CA ILE A 564 -15.23 24.32 -19.43
C ILE A 564 -16.23 25.48 -19.35
N ILE A 565 -17.52 25.16 -19.18
CA ILE A 565 -18.63 26.10 -19.01
C ILE A 565 -18.56 26.76 -17.64
N ARG A 566 -18.37 25.93 -16.60
CA ARG A 566 -18.18 26.36 -15.21
C ARG A 566 -17.01 25.58 -14.63
N GLY A 567 -15.98 26.30 -14.20
CA GLY A 567 -14.85 25.69 -13.51
C GLY A 567 -15.24 25.12 -12.14
N PRO A 568 -14.31 24.36 -11.52
CA PRO A 568 -14.42 23.95 -10.13
C PRO A 568 -14.58 25.14 -9.18
N GLN A 569 -15.21 24.92 -8.03
CA GLN A 569 -15.34 25.90 -6.95
C GLN A 569 -14.23 25.78 -5.92
N TYR A 570 -13.76 24.55 -5.69
CA TYR A 570 -12.91 24.15 -4.57
C TYR A 570 -11.51 23.71 -5.03
N GLY A 571 -11.16 24.04 -6.27
CA GLY A 571 -9.84 23.80 -6.84
C GLY A 571 -9.63 24.52 -8.17
N TYR A 572 -8.68 24.05 -8.95
CA TYR A 572 -8.43 24.56 -10.31
C TYR A 572 -7.89 23.47 -11.23
N ILE A 573 -8.13 23.65 -12.52
CA ILE A 573 -7.66 22.76 -13.58
C ILE A 573 -6.37 23.32 -14.20
N LYS A 574 -5.41 22.44 -14.51
CA LYS A 574 -4.28 22.71 -15.41
C LYS A 574 -4.40 21.87 -16.68
N VAL A 575 -3.86 22.40 -17.79
CA VAL A 575 -3.50 21.62 -18.99
C VAL A 575 -2.07 21.98 -19.37
N GLN A 576 -1.19 20.98 -19.57
CA GLN A 576 0.23 21.20 -19.91
C GLN A 576 0.91 22.20 -18.94
N GLY A 577 0.65 22.04 -17.64
CA GLY A 577 1.15 22.91 -16.58
C GLY A 577 0.55 24.32 -16.50
N LYS A 578 -0.34 24.72 -17.42
CA LYS A 578 -0.98 26.05 -17.44
C LYS A 578 -2.29 26.02 -16.64
N SER A 579 -2.44 26.87 -15.62
CA SER A 579 -3.69 27.05 -14.88
C SER A 579 -4.68 27.97 -15.59
N GLY A 580 -5.97 27.87 -15.25
CA GLY A 580 -7.02 28.80 -15.72
C GLY A 580 -7.50 28.54 -17.15
N VAL A 581 -7.27 27.32 -17.64
CA VAL A 581 -7.62 26.87 -18.98
C VAL A 581 -9.15 26.77 -19.13
N LYS A 582 -9.65 27.12 -20.32
CA LYS A 582 -11.10 27.08 -20.66
C LYS A 582 -11.46 25.97 -21.66
N HIS A 583 -10.49 25.39 -22.34
CA HIS A 583 -10.70 24.35 -23.34
C HIS A 583 -9.58 23.31 -23.26
N PHE A 584 -9.94 22.04 -23.36
CA PHE A 584 -9.01 20.91 -23.54
C PHE A 584 -9.57 19.97 -24.63
N THR A 585 -8.82 18.95 -24.98
CA THR A 585 -9.13 18.02 -26.08
C THR A 585 -9.08 16.56 -25.62
N GLU A 586 -9.60 15.63 -26.42
CA GLU A 586 -9.33 14.20 -26.20
C GLU A 586 -7.82 13.90 -26.25
N PHE A 587 -7.04 14.66 -27.03
CA PHE A 587 -5.59 14.48 -27.09
C PHE A 587 -4.89 14.88 -25.78
N ASP A 588 -5.37 15.90 -25.06
CA ASP A 588 -4.85 16.23 -23.72
C ASP A 588 -5.18 15.12 -22.69
N LEU A 589 -6.34 14.47 -22.83
CA LEU A 589 -6.74 13.31 -22.03
C LEU A 589 -5.93 12.04 -22.35
N GLU A 590 -5.55 11.84 -23.62
CA GLU A 590 -4.72 10.71 -24.08
C GLU A 590 -3.24 10.87 -23.66
N ASN A 591 -2.73 12.10 -23.54
CA ASN A 591 -1.34 12.37 -23.15
C ASN A 591 -1.13 12.59 -21.63
N ASN A 592 -2.18 12.44 -20.80
CA ASN A 592 -2.14 12.71 -19.35
C ASN A 592 -1.86 14.18 -19.00
N ASP A 593 -2.21 15.12 -19.88
CA ASP A 593 -1.89 16.56 -19.78
C ASP A 593 -2.88 17.36 -18.90
N LEU A 594 -4.06 16.80 -18.60
CA LEU A 594 -5.14 17.42 -17.82
C LEU A 594 -5.04 17.05 -16.34
N GLU A 595 -4.89 18.05 -15.46
CA GLU A 595 -4.81 17.85 -14.00
C GLU A 595 -5.84 18.69 -13.25
N TYR A 596 -6.37 18.19 -12.14
CA TYR A 596 -7.11 18.98 -11.14
C TYR A 596 -6.34 19.06 -9.81
N PHE A 597 -6.30 20.26 -9.22
CA PHE A 597 -5.70 20.55 -7.92
C PHE A 597 -6.75 21.11 -6.97
N HIS A 598 -6.92 20.52 -5.77
CA HIS A 598 -7.80 21.06 -4.73
C HIS A 598 -7.12 22.20 -3.95
N ASN A 599 -7.87 23.20 -3.50
CA ASN A 599 -7.28 24.38 -2.84
C ASN A 599 -7.00 24.19 -1.33
N GLY A 600 -7.62 23.18 -0.70
CA GLY A 600 -7.40 22.83 0.71
C GLY A 600 -8.55 23.17 1.67
N ASP A 601 -9.71 23.60 1.15
CA ASP A 601 -10.92 23.84 1.94
C ASP A 601 -11.57 22.57 2.50
N MET A 602 -12.73 22.71 3.15
CA MET A 602 -13.36 21.65 3.95
C MET A 602 -14.43 20.84 3.22
N GLU A 603 -14.79 21.17 1.98
CA GLU A 603 -15.79 20.41 1.23
C GLU A 603 -15.28 19.01 0.86
N SER A 604 -16.21 18.08 0.66
CA SER A 604 -15.91 16.70 0.25
C SER A 604 -16.21 16.41 -1.23
N THR A 605 -16.75 17.39 -1.96
CA THR A 605 -17.04 17.30 -3.39
C THR A 605 -16.77 18.62 -4.10
N ASP A 606 -16.36 18.52 -5.36
CA ASP A 606 -16.28 19.63 -6.32
C ASP A 606 -16.80 19.13 -7.68
N GLU A 607 -17.26 20.05 -8.54
CA GLU A 607 -17.69 19.71 -9.91
C GLU A 607 -17.29 20.81 -10.89
N PHE A 608 -16.80 20.40 -12.06
CA PHE A 608 -16.72 21.27 -13.22
C PHE A 608 -17.71 20.84 -14.29
N ARG A 609 -18.34 21.83 -14.95
CA ARG A 609 -19.31 21.61 -16.02
C ARG A 609 -18.65 21.89 -17.35
N PHE A 610 -18.74 20.95 -18.28
CA PHE A 610 -18.12 21.04 -19.58
C PHE A 610 -19.14 20.84 -20.71
N LYS A 611 -18.84 21.37 -21.89
CA LYS A 611 -19.47 21.06 -23.17
C LYS A 611 -18.44 20.33 -24.02
N VAL A 612 -18.70 19.10 -24.41
CA VAL A 612 -17.88 18.43 -25.43
C VAL A 612 -18.51 18.64 -26.80
N SER A 613 -17.69 18.90 -27.81
CA SER A 613 -18.13 19.34 -29.13
C SER A 613 -17.26 18.79 -30.25
N ILE A 614 -17.91 18.43 -31.36
CA ILE A 614 -17.32 17.92 -32.60
C ILE A 614 -18.01 18.67 -33.74
N GLY A 615 -17.39 19.76 -34.19
CA GLY A 615 -18.03 20.71 -35.12
C GLY A 615 -19.22 21.40 -34.45
N GLU A 616 -20.40 21.29 -35.06
CA GLU A 616 -21.66 21.86 -34.53
C GLU A 616 -22.37 20.92 -33.54
N ILE A 617 -21.99 19.64 -33.48
CA ILE A 617 -22.60 18.63 -32.62
C ILE A 617 -21.94 18.68 -31.24
N ALA A 618 -22.73 18.83 -30.19
CA ALA A 618 -22.22 19.00 -28.83
C ALA A 618 -23.17 18.46 -27.76
N THR A 619 -22.62 18.02 -26.64
CA THR A 619 -23.37 17.65 -25.43
C THR A 619 -22.74 18.24 -24.17
N ASP A 620 -23.55 18.43 -23.13
CA ASP A 620 -23.12 18.97 -21.84
C ASP A 620 -22.88 17.85 -20.83
N GLY A 621 -21.86 18.01 -19.99
CA GLY A 621 -21.47 17.06 -18.95
C GLY A 621 -21.03 17.75 -17.65
N ILE A 622 -21.04 16.96 -16.57
CA ILE A 622 -20.59 17.38 -15.24
C ILE A 622 -19.57 16.34 -14.79
N PHE A 623 -18.34 16.76 -14.50
CA PHE A 623 -17.29 15.88 -14.01
C PHE A 623 -17.21 15.99 -12.48
N GLU A 624 -17.48 14.89 -11.78
CA GLU A 624 -17.44 14.83 -10.31
C GLU A 624 -16.00 14.64 -9.78
N ILE A 625 -15.70 15.36 -8.69
CA ILE A 625 -14.44 15.27 -7.97
C ILE A 625 -14.78 14.99 -6.51
N LYS A 626 -14.37 13.84 -5.99
CA LYS A 626 -14.60 13.43 -4.60
C LYS A 626 -13.34 13.69 -3.79
N ILE A 627 -13.41 14.64 -2.86
CA ILE A 627 -12.30 15.03 -1.99
C ILE A 627 -12.47 14.34 -0.64
N TYR A 628 -11.60 13.39 -0.34
CA TYR A 628 -11.57 12.79 0.99
C TYR A 628 -10.48 13.43 1.87
N PRO A 629 -10.70 13.52 3.20
CA PRO A 629 -9.65 13.90 4.15
C PRO A 629 -8.40 13.02 3.97
N GLU A 630 -7.22 13.57 4.25
CA GLU A 630 -5.94 12.85 4.15
C GLU A 630 -5.97 11.47 4.83
N SER A 631 -6.65 11.35 5.96
CA SER A 631 -6.79 10.09 6.69
C SER A 631 -7.55 8.99 5.93
N TYR A 632 -8.46 9.29 5.00
CA TYR A 632 -9.13 8.25 4.19
C TYR A 632 -8.18 7.50 3.24
N TRP A 633 -6.96 8.02 3.06
CA TRP A 633 -5.90 7.41 2.26
C TRP A 633 -4.93 6.57 3.11
N GLU A 634 -5.15 6.50 4.43
CA GLU A 634 -4.54 5.50 5.29
C GLU A 634 -5.22 4.12 5.04
N PRO A 635 -4.48 3.00 5.08
CA PRO A 635 -5.04 1.69 4.81
C PRO A 635 -5.98 1.23 5.93
N LEU A 636 -7.07 0.54 5.56
CA LEU A 636 -7.96 -0.13 6.51
C LEU A 636 -7.17 -1.08 7.42
N LEU A 637 -7.43 -1.01 8.72
CA LEU A 637 -6.69 -1.73 9.76
C LEU A 637 -7.39 -3.04 10.09
N VAL A 638 -6.75 -4.17 9.77
CA VAL A 638 -7.18 -5.50 10.25
C VAL A 638 -6.87 -5.59 11.75
N VAL A 639 -7.92 -5.57 12.57
CA VAL A 639 -7.85 -5.62 14.04
C VAL A 639 -8.03 -7.04 14.57
N ALA A 640 -8.85 -7.84 13.90
CA ALA A 640 -8.96 -9.28 14.14
C ALA A 640 -9.04 -10.02 12.80
N ASN A 641 -8.26 -11.09 12.68
CA ASN A 641 -8.37 -12.10 11.63
C ASN A 641 -7.88 -13.43 12.19
N ILE A 642 -8.77 -14.07 12.94
CA ILE A 642 -8.55 -15.33 13.67
C ILE A 642 -9.40 -16.41 13.01
N THR A 643 -8.87 -17.63 12.90
CA THR A 643 -9.64 -18.78 12.42
C THR A 643 -10.89 -19.00 13.26
N ALA A 644 -12.06 -18.94 12.64
CA ALA A 644 -13.32 -19.33 13.26
C ALA A 644 -13.35 -20.86 13.40
N GLU A 645 -13.10 -21.37 14.60
CA GLU A 645 -13.32 -22.78 14.93
C GLU A 645 -14.82 -23.05 15.10
N VAL A 646 -15.40 -23.81 14.17
CA VAL A 646 -16.84 -24.09 14.08
C VAL A 646 -17.09 -25.58 14.29
N GLU A 647 -17.94 -25.93 15.25
CA GLU A 647 -18.40 -27.31 15.46
C GLU A 647 -19.31 -27.76 14.29
N GLU A 648 -19.15 -29.01 13.84
CA GLU A 648 -19.94 -29.55 12.74
C GLU A 648 -21.45 -29.54 13.06
N ASN A 649 -22.28 -29.26 12.05
CA ASN A 649 -23.72 -29.02 12.16
C ASN A 649 -24.19 -27.88 13.12
N SER A 650 -23.26 -27.14 13.75
CA SER A 650 -23.56 -26.02 14.66
C SER A 650 -23.93 -24.72 13.93
N GLU A 651 -24.23 -23.67 14.70
CA GLU A 651 -24.49 -22.31 14.20
C GLU A 651 -23.54 -21.30 14.85
N TYR A 652 -22.49 -20.90 14.14
CA TYR A 652 -21.44 -20.01 14.66
C TYR A 652 -21.68 -18.55 14.32
N VAL A 653 -21.59 -17.67 15.33
CA VAL A 653 -21.68 -16.21 15.14
C VAL A 653 -20.29 -15.64 14.91
N LEU A 654 -20.08 -14.99 13.77
CA LEU A 654 -18.83 -14.25 13.53
C LEU A 654 -18.84 -12.95 14.35
N GLU A 655 -17.90 -12.84 15.28
CA GLU A 655 -17.72 -11.69 16.19
C GLU A 655 -16.55 -10.79 15.77
N GLN A 656 -16.58 -9.52 16.23
CA GLN A 656 -15.46 -8.57 16.11
C GLN A 656 -14.17 -9.01 16.85
N SER A 657 -14.27 -10.02 17.72
CA SER A 657 -13.14 -10.70 18.36
C SER A 657 -12.40 -11.64 17.40
N VAL A 658 -13.09 -12.14 16.37
CA VAL A 658 -12.62 -13.13 15.38
C VAL A 658 -12.24 -12.46 14.07
N PHE A 659 -13.12 -11.60 13.54
CA PHE A 659 -12.92 -10.91 12.27
C PHE A 659 -13.38 -9.45 12.38
N ASN A 660 -12.46 -8.51 12.18
CA ASN A 660 -12.70 -7.07 12.36
C ASN A 660 -11.69 -6.24 11.57
N ILE A 661 -12.19 -5.36 10.71
CA ILE A 661 -11.47 -4.33 9.99
C ILE A 661 -12.09 -2.99 10.41
N MET A 662 -11.24 -2.06 10.85
CA MET A 662 -11.66 -0.69 11.20
C MET A 662 -10.74 0.34 10.55
N HIS A 663 -11.09 1.60 10.71
CA HIS A 663 -10.24 2.71 10.31
C HIS A 663 -10.40 3.88 11.27
N PRO A 664 -9.35 4.63 11.66
CA PRO A 664 -9.46 5.66 12.69
C PRO A 664 -10.39 6.83 12.34
N SER A 665 -10.63 7.06 11.04
CA SER A 665 -11.41 8.20 10.52
C SER A 665 -12.58 7.84 9.58
N ILE A 666 -12.84 6.56 9.32
CA ILE A 666 -14.00 6.10 8.53
C ILE A 666 -14.91 5.34 9.50
N SER A 667 -16.23 5.60 9.45
CA SER A 667 -17.17 4.92 10.36
C SER A 667 -17.32 3.45 9.98
N PRO A 668 -17.49 2.50 10.93
CA PRO A 668 -17.70 1.09 10.60
C PRO A 668 -18.88 0.82 9.65
N LYS A 669 -19.90 1.69 9.65
CA LYS A 669 -21.03 1.63 8.70
C LYS A 669 -20.61 1.87 7.24
N ASP A 670 -19.44 2.48 7.03
CA ASP A 670 -18.86 2.83 5.73
C ASP A 670 -17.65 1.90 5.41
N ILE A 671 -17.42 0.85 6.22
CA ILE A 671 -16.37 -0.16 6.06
C ILE A 671 -16.98 -1.51 5.66
N VAL A 672 -16.30 -2.22 4.77
CA VAL A 672 -16.92 -3.07 3.74
C VAL A 672 -16.02 -4.37 3.69
N TYR A 673 -16.59 -5.63 3.68
CA TYR A 673 -16.15 -7.09 3.72
C TYR A 673 -16.71 -8.13 2.62
N HIS A 674 -16.07 -8.42 1.45
CA HIS A 674 -16.67 -9.08 0.22
C HIS A 674 -16.32 -10.57 0.17
N VAL A 675 -17.31 -11.40 -0.19
CA VAL A 675 -17.13 -12.84 -0.40
C VAL A 675 -16.69 -13.12 -1.84
N LYS A 676 -15.39 -12.93 -2.15
CA LYS A 676 -14.79 -13.30 -3.45
C LYS A 676 -15.00 -14.79 -3.82
N THR A 677 -15.01 -15.68 -2.81
CA THR A 677 -15.23 -17.12 -3.00
C THR A 677 -16.23 -17.62 -1.96
N LYS A 678 -17.32 -18.27 -2.41
CA LYS A 678 -18.33 -18.84 -1.52
C LYS A 678 -17.74 -19.95 -0.63
N PRO A 679 -18.18 -20.10 0.64
CA PRO A 679 -17.71 -21.19 1.50
C PRO A 679 -18.00 -22.55 0.87
N LYS A 680 -17.00 -23.44 0.86
CA LYS A 680 -17.11 -24.78 0.23
C LYS A 680 -18.04 -25.71 1.01
N TYR A 681 -18.12 -25.54 2.32
CA TYR A 681 -18.97 -26.31 3.23
C TYR A 681 -19.69 -25.31 4.16
N GLY A 682 -21.03 -25.29 4.12
CA GLY A 682 -21.86 -24.34 4.87
C GLY A 682 -22.27 -23.08 4.07
N LYS A 683 -22.91 -22.13 4.76
CA LYS A 683 -23.37 -20.84 4.20
C LYS A 683 -23.24 -19.70 5.21
N LEU A 684 -23.11 -18.47 4.72
CA LEU A 684 -23.22 -17.24 5.50
C LEU A 684 -24.68 -16.75 5.49
N GLN A 685 -25.21 -16.30 6.62
CA GLN A 685 -26.55 -15.71 6.72
C GLN A 685 -26.60 -14.53 7.71
N ILE A 686 -27.14 -13.40 7.28
CA ILE A 686 -27.35 -12.18 8.09
C ILE A 686 -28.67 -12.31 8.88
N ASP A 687 -28.69 -11.85 10.14
CA ASP A 687 -29.88 -11.83 11.02
C ASP A 687 -30.38 -10.40 11.27
N SER A 688 -31.09 -9.84 10.28
CA SER A 688 -31.56 -8.45 10.27
C SER A 688 -32.51 -8.06 11.42
N LYS A 689 -33.00 -9.05 12.20
CA LYS A 689 -33.92 -8.83 13.33
C LYS A 689 -33.23 -8.28 14.59
N GLN A 690 -31.91 -8.13 14.58
CA GLN A 690 -31.15 -7.53 15.69
C GLN A 690 -30.68 -6.09 15.41
N ARG A 691 -31.08 -5.46 14.29
CA ARG A 691 -30.80 -4.04 14.04
C ARG A 691 -31.46 -3.15 15.11
N PRO A 692 -30.71 -2.25 15.77
CA PRO A 692 -31.32 -1.11 16.44
C PRO A 692 -32.04 -0.24 15.39
N ALA A 693 -33.22 0.30 15.73
CA ALA A 693 -33.88 1.25 14.86
C ALA A 693 -33.09 2.57 14.79
N SER A 694 -32.86 3.05 13.56
CA SER A 694 -32.27 4.34 13.24
C SER A 694 -33.01 4.90 12.01
N ASP A 695 -33.35 6.18 12.01
CA ASP A 695 -34.46 6.74 11.21
C ASP A 695 -34.26 6.81 9.68
N ASP A 696 -33.13 6.34 9.13
CA ASP A 696 -32.82 6.36 7.70
C ASP A 696 -33.16 5.01 7.02
N GLU A 697 -34.41 4.89 6.54
CA GLU A 697 -34.88 3.74 5.77
C GLU A 697 -34.57 3.91 4.27
N TYR A 698 -33.58 3.16 3.77
CA TYR A 698 -33.30 2.99 2.34
C TYR A 698 -33.36 1.49 1.98
N ASP A 699 -34.23 1.13 1.04
CA ASP A 699 -34.40 -0.23 0.55
C ASP A 699 -33.13 -0.76 -0.13
N LEU A 700 -32.51 -1.78 0.48
CA LEU A 700 -31.52 -2.61 -0.19
C LEU A 700 -32.24 -3.75 -0.90
N ILE A 701 -32.15 -3.76 -2.24
CA ILE A 701 -32.84 -4.70 -3.12
C ILE A 701 -32.33 -6.13 -2.90
N THR A 702 -32.99 -6.88 -2.03
CA THR A 702 -32.86 -8.33 -1.99
C THR A 702 -33.67 -8.94 -3.12
N HIS A 703 -33.08 -9.06 -4.31
CA HIS A 703 -33.28 -10.13 -5.31
C HIS A 703 -32.25 -9.93 -6.43
N MET A 704 -31.33 -10.87 -6.60
CA MET A 704 -30.64 -11.09 -7.87
C MET A 704 -30.83 -12.55 -8.23
N GLU A 705 -31.68 -12.79 -9.23
CA GLU A 705 -31.68 -14.05 -9.96
C GLU A 705 -30.44 -14.08 -10.87
N TYR A 706 -29.85 -15.26 -11.06
CA TYR A 706 -28.79 -15.47 -12.04
C TYR A 706 -29.32 -16.42 -13.11
N ASP A 707 -29.25 -16.01 -14.36
CA ASP A 707 -29.45 -16.85 -15.54
C ASP A 707 -28.18 -17.65 -15.87
N GLU A 708 -28.32 -18.70 -16.69
CA GLU A 708 -27.38 -19.85 -16.71
C GLU A 708 -25.99 -19.58 -17.34
N PHE A 709 -25.69 -18.34 -17.75
CA PHE A 709 -24.46 -17.98 -18.46
C PHE A 709 -23.70 -16.85 -17.75
N GLY A 710 -23.10 -17.19 -16.61
CA GLY A 710 -22.46 -16.23 -15.70
C GLY A 710 -21.31 -15.43 -16.32
N VAL A 711 -21.61 -14.18 -16.68
CA VAL A 711 -20.65 -13.12 -16.99
C VAL A 711 -21.11 -11.84 -16.30
N ALA A 712 -20.23 -11.22 -15.51
CA ALA A 712 -20.40 -9.85 -15.02
C ALA A 712 -19.10 -9.09 -15.32
N VAL A 713 -19.20 -8.05 -16.14
CA VAL A 713 -18.07 -7.18 -16.50
C VAL A 713 -18.33 -5.80 -15.91
N GLU A 714 -17.62 -5.48 -14.84
CA GLU A 714 -17.37 -4.10 -14.42
C GLU A 714 -15.86 -3.90 -14.33
N ASP A 715 -15.34 -2.96 -15.11
CA ASP A 715 -13.91 -2.79 -15.38
C ASP A 715 -13.28 -1.82 -14.35
N PHE A 716 -12.77 -2.38 -13.25
CA PHE A 716 -12.13 -1.62 -12.16
C PHE A 716 -10.64 -1.30 -12.41
N SER A 717 -10.28 -0.92 -13.65
CA SER A 717 -8.91 -0.66 -14.10
C SER A 717 -8.29 0.68 -13.62
N SER A 718 -8.47 1.05 -12.35
CA SER A 718 -7.73 2.17 -11.73
C SER A 718 -7.44 2.08 -10.22
N PHE A 719 -7.54 0.89 -9.58
CA PHE A 719 -7.16 0.71 -8.17
C PHE A 719 -6.03 -0.31 -7.95
N ASN A 720 -4.79 0.19 -7.94
CA ASN A 720 -3.61 -0.63 -7.62
C ASN A 720 -3.41 -0.80 -6.10
N HIS A 721 -4.43 -1.34 -5.41
CA HIS A 721 -4.40 -1.90 -4.06
C HIS A 721 -5.63 -2.82 -3.86
N GLU A 722 -5.49 -4.11 -4.14
CA GLU A 722 -6.56 -5.10 -3.94
C GLU A 722 -6.87 -5.33 -2.45
N VAL A 723 -7.85 -4.60 -1.91
CA VAL A 723 -8.60 -4.99 -0.70
C VAL A 723 -10.09 -4.79 -0.94
N SER A 724 -10.62 -5.51 -1.94
CA SER A 724 -12.04 -5.57 -2.29
C SER A 724 -12.91 -6.14 -1.16
N LEU A 725 -13.83 -5.40 -0.50
CA LEU A 725 -14.73 -6.01 0.51
C LEU A 725 -16.22 -5.34 0.71
N ILE A 726 -17.43 -6.01 0.97
CA ILE A 726 -18.92 -5.68 1.38
C ILE A 726 -19.32 -5.46 2.91
N ASN A 727 -20.00 -4.37 3.31
CA ASN A 727 -20.39 -3.93 4.69
C ASN A 727 -20.72 -4.94 5.83
N TRP A 728 -20.22 -4.70 7.07
CA TRP A 728 -20.66 -5.38 8.31
C TRP A 728 -20.87 -4.44 9.50
N ASN A 729 -22.11 -4.45 10.03
CA ASN A 729 -22.45 -3.94 11.36
C ASN A 729 -23.41 -4.91 12.10
N GLU A 730 -23.44 -6.17 11.68
CA GLU A 730 -24.47 -7.16 12.03
C GLU A 730 -23.86 -8.54 12.34
N ARG A 731 -24.63 -9.40 13.04
CA ARG A 731 -24.22 -10.77 13.38
C ARG A 731 -24.57 -11.72 12.24
N VAL A 732 -23.56 -12.27 11.58
CA VAL A 732 -23.72 -13.36 10.61
C VAL A 732 -23.57 -14.70 11.30
N ARG A 733 -24.42 -15.64 10.89
CA ARG A 733 -24.42 -17.02 11.37
C ARG A 733 -23.97 -17.98 10.27
N ILE A 734 -22.99 -18.83 10.57
CA ILE A 734 -22.58 -19.94 9.70
C ILE A 734 -23.31 -21.19 10.15
N LYS A 735 -24.05 -21.83 9.25
CA LYS A 735 -24.68 -23.13 9.51
C LYS A 735 -24.12 -24.20 8.60
N LEU A 736 -23.51 -25.22 9.20
CA LEU A 736 -23.10 -26.45 8.53
C LEU A 736 -24.28 -27.44 8.44
N ARG A 737 -24.23 -28.31 7.44
CA ARG A 737 -25.09 -29.49 7.28
C ARG A 737 -24.33 -30.56 6.52
N GLU A 738 -24.50 -31.81 6.93
CA GLU A 738 -24.07 -33.01 6.22
C GLU A 738 -24.58 -33.03 4.75
N GLY A 739 -23.76 -33.59 3.86
CA GLY A 739 -24.04 -33.81 2.44
C GLY A 739 -23.06 -34.83 1.84
#